data_AF-A0A1C5ZYX9-F1
#
_entry.id   AF-A0A1C5ZYX9-F1
#
_cell.length_a   1.000
_cell.length_b   1.000
_cell.length_c   1.000
_cell.angle_alpha   90.00
_cell.angle_beta   90.00
_cell.angle_gamma   90.00
#
_symmetry.space_group_name_H-M   'P 1'
#
loop_
_entity.id
_entity.type
_entity.pdbx_description
1 polymer ?
#
loop_
_entity_poly.entity_id
_entity_poly.type
_entity_poly.pdbx_seq_one_letter_code
_entity_poly.pdbx_strand_id
1 'polypeptide(L)'
;MKYGTKQRLAALVLTALLAFGTAQAQEPVSERDDFYLAVNGPTLAEKQIEPTEPSWSWFKEQSLKNTKILEQELHEIAAKEGSYAKGTPEQKISDLYRCAVDMKRRDATARQHLQDVLAPVRQAETTDELTQALLQVREASGASVFVDYTADRMPDSLRYAARIVPTETILSKYELEQEPHPGAWQAYKTYIADVLAEAGCPAEEAARQAEAIFAMEQRWAPAMLSSEERNDFAVLNTMYRRNEIEAFMPHMDGRRLLSSWKLTKEKKLFLADAAYLQKLDEAYVQDNLPLLKSYAVFRIMDGFAPYADRRLRDLQRAYTQYRFGITKSRSDEETASRMVQGLLPYEFGQIYMKDHCSPDAVRDVTAMIDEIRGVYRERLLKNDWLGEDTKKEAVGKLDALRVFVGGPAADDKPIVEDMPDVIAEADGGDLLRNIMHNAVLVQAQVHRLIGTDFDPDKWYAFQPQDVNAAYIPANNSITIPAGILNPPFYSPDASYGANLGGIGVVIGHEISHAFDPNGSQYDKDGNMKNWWTAGDYARFRQKAAAFAPYYSRYKVGEGLYENGALVANEAIADCGGLSVATEIAGCDEETLRDLYRNFAAIFASKMTPQLLLQSVQTDPHPIMQARVNGALSATDSFYEAYDVENGDGMYVAPEQRVKLW
;
A
#
# COMPACT_ATOMS: atom_id res chain seq x y z
N MET A 1 30.21 31.56 -45.67
CA MET A 1 30.92 31.29 -44.40
C MET A 1 29.84 31.16 -43.33
N LYS A 2 29.26 29.98 -43.14
CA LYS A 2 29.70 28.89 -42.25
C LYS A 2 29.76 29.30 -40.77
N TYR A 3 28.78 28.75 -40.03
CA TYR A 3 28.82 28.21 -38.65
C TYR A 3 29.42 29.07 -37.53
N GLY A 4 28.61 29.42 -36.53
CA GLY A 4 29.19 29.92 -35.27
C GLY A 4 28.26 30.45 -34.19
N THR A 5 27.07 29.88 -33.93
CA THR A 5 26.30 30.28 -32.71
C THR A 5 25.35 29.23 -32.14
N LYS A 6 25.38 27.97 -32.62
CA LYS A 6 24.59 26.86 -32.05
C LYS A 6 25.33 25.98 -31.03
N GLN A 7 26.54 26.35 -30.62
CA GLN A 7 27.36 25.54 -29.68
C GLN A 7 27.46 26.08 -28.24
N ARG A 8 26.84 27.23 -27.91
CA ARG A 8 26.90 27.77 -26.52
C ARG A 8 25.63 27.57 -25.68
N LEU A 9 24.49 27.20 -26.27
CA LEU A 9 23.30 26.78 -25.49
C LEU A 9 23.25 25.26 -25.23
N ALA A 10 23.90 24.45 -26.07
CA ALA A 10 23.97 23.00 -25.86
C ALA A 10 24.95 22.61 -24.73
N ALA A 11 25.88 23.48 -24.36
CA ALA A 11 26.86 23.24 -23.29
C ALA A 11 26.41 23.73 -21.89
N LEU A 12 25.25 24.38 -21.77
CA LEU A 12 24.66 24.74 -20.47
C LEU A 12 23.50 23.82 -20.07
N VAL A 13 22.86 23.14 -21.02
CA VAL A 13 21.81 22.15 -20.74
C VAL A 13 22.37 20.74 -20.53
N LEU A 14 23.55 20.42 -21.09
CA LEU A 14 24.21 19.13 -20.84
C LEU A 14 24.94 19.05 -19.47
N THR A 15 25.22 20.19 -18.85
CA THR A 15 25.95 20.24 -17.56
C THR A 15 25.01 20.18 -16.35
N ALA A 16 23.69 20.37 -16.56
CA ALA A 16 22.66 20.16 -15.54
C ALA A 16 22.13 18.71 -15.50
N LEU A 17 22.53 17.86 -16.46
CA LEU A 17 22.16 16.43 -16.55
C LEU A 17 23.36 15.48 -16.34
N LEU A 18 24.53 16.02 -16.00
CA LEU A 18 25.76 15.27 -15.69
C LEU A 18 26.30 15.53 -14.27
N ALA A 19 25.49 16.11 -13.38
CA ALA A 19 25.75 16.13 -11.94
C ALA A 19 25.27 14.84 -11.24
N PHE A 20 25.11 13.73 -11.96
CA PHE A 20 25.13 12.41 -11.36
C PHE A 20 26.58 12.09 -11.01
N GLY A 21 26.88 12.28 -9.72
CA GLY A 21 28.22 12.33 -9.16
C GLY A 21 29.11 11.19 -9.63
N THR A 22 30.25 11.56 -10.22
CA THR A 22 31.50 10.90 -9.84
C THR A 22 31.56 10.95 -8.31
N ALA A 23 31.66 9.80 -7.66
CA ALA A 23 31.83 9.66 -6.22
C ALA A 23 33.07 10.46 -5.76
N GLN A 24 32.88 11.75 -5.50
CA GLN A 24 33.75 12.49 -4.63
C GLN A 24 33.48 11.87 -3.25
N ALA A 25 34.50 11.23 -2.68
CA ALA A 25 34.40 10.63 -1.35
C ALA A 25 33.83 11.69 -0.40
N GLN A 26 32.55 11.55 -0.09
CA GLN A 26 31.88 12.40 0.88
C GLN A 26 32.59 12.11 2.19
N GLU A 27 33.05 13.14 2.91
CA GLU A 27 33.66 12.93 4.21
C GLU A 27 32.70 12.09 5.07
N PRO A 28 33.21 11.09 5.81
CA PRO A 28 32.35 10.22 6.61
C PRO A 28 31.52 11.09 7.56
N VAL A 29 30.20 10.94 7.47
CA VAL A 29 29.27 11.70 8.32
C VAL A 29 29.34 11.14 9.74
N SER A 30 29.42 12.03 10.73
CA SER A 30 29.45 11.65 12.14
C SER A 30 28.11 11.05 12.58
N GLU A 31 28.15 10.04 13.45
CA GLU A 31 26.96 9.45 14.09
C GLU A 31 26.18 10.47 14.93
N ARG A 32 26.85 11.55 15.36
CA ARG A 32 26.23 12.65 16.08
C ARG A 32 25.54 13.66 15.16
N ASP A 33 25.88 13.69 13.86
CA ASP A 33 25.34 14.67 12.92
C ASP A 33 24.22 14.11 12.04
N ASP A 34 24.38 12.88 11.54
CA ASP A 34 23.34 12.17 10.80
C ASP A 34 23.55 10.66 10.99
N PHE A 35 22.81 10.09 11.93
CA PHE A 35 22.98 8.69 12.30
C PHE A 35 22.61 7.74 11.15
N TYR A 36 21.54 8.04 10.42
CA TYR A 36 21.13 7.29 9.24
C TYR A 36 22.26 7.21 8.20
N LEU A 37 22.86 8.35 7.82
CA LEU A 37 23.94 8.35 6.83
C LEU A 37 25.25 7.76 7.37
N ALA A 38 25.55 7.95 8.66
CA ALA A 38 26.74 7.38 9.29
C ALA A 38 26.70 5.84 9.28
N VAL A 39 25.54 5.23 9.58
CA VAL A 39 25.35 3.78 9.58
C VAL A 39 25.16 3.23 8.16
N ASN A 40 24.29 3.85 7.37
CA ASN A 40 23.88 3.30 6.08
C ASN A 40 24.75 3.75 4.91
N GLY A 41 25.60 4.76 5.06
CA GLY A 41 26.46 5.29 4.00
C GLY A 41 27.23 4.20 3.24
N PRO A 42 27.93 3.26 3.91
CA PRO A 42 28.60 2.15 3.25
C PRO A 42 27.65 1.25 2.44
N THR A 43 26.55 0.82 3.04
CA THR A 43 25.54 -0.02 2.36
C THR A 43 24.92 0.71 1.16
N LEU A 44 24.59 2.00 1.32
CA LEU A 44 24.06 2.83 0.25
C LEU A 44 25.12 3.13 -0.82
N ALA A 45 26.42 3.10 -0.54
CA ALA A 45 27.44 3.20 -1.58
C ALA A 45 27.52 1.93 -2.44
N GLU A 46 27.33 0.76 -1.83
CA GLU A 46 27.38 -0.54 -2.51
C GLU A 46 26.10 -0.86 -3.30
N LYS A 47 24.94 -0.66 -2.68
CA LYS A 47 23.65 -1.11 -3.20
C LYS A 47 23.16 -0.23 -4.34
N GLN A 48 22.45 -0.81 -5.30
CA GLN A 48 21.91 -0.09 -6.45
C GLN A 48 20.40 -0.35 -6.58
N ILE A 49 19.69 0.63 -7.12
CA ILE A 49 18.31 0.41 -7.57
C ILE A 49 18.40 -0.43 -8.84
N GLU A 50 17.82 -1.63 -8.80
CA GLU A 50 17.75 -2.48 -9.99
C GLU A 50 17.03 -1.73 -11.13
N PRO A 51 17.49 -1.82 -12.39
CA PRO A 51 16.88 -1.06 -13.50
C PRO A 51 15.37 -1.29 -13.69
N THR A 52 14.86 -2.42 -13.21
CA THR A 52 13.45 -2.85 -13.28
C THR A 52 12.62 -2.47 -12.05
N GLU A 53 13.21 -1.77 -11.08
CA GLU A 53 12.57 -1.37 -9.82
C GLU A 53 12.71 0.16 -9.62
N PRO A 54 11.79 0.80 -8.89
CA PRO A 54 11.86 2.24 -8.60
C PRO A 54 12.60 2.54 -7.29
N SER A 55 12.99 1.52 -6.53
CA SER A 55 13.67 1.65 -5.25
C SER A 55 14.50 0.43 -4.90
N TRP A 56 15.40 0.61 -3.94
CA TRP A 56 16.07 -0.45 -3.21
C TRP A 56 15.90 -0.19 -1.70
N SER A 57 15.65 -1.24 -0.91
CA SER A 57 15.69 -1.25 0.55
C SER A 57 15.87 -2.68 1.04
N TRP A 58 16.15 -2.90 2.32
CA TRP A 58 16.17 -4.26 2.86
C TRP A 58 14.83 -4.98 2.75
N PHE A 59 13.72 -4.26 2.98
CA PHE A 59 12.37 -4.78 2.76
C PHE A 59 12.18 -5.25 1.32
N LYS A 60 12.56 -4.42 0.35
CA LYS A 60 12.43 -4.73 -1.08
C LYS A 60 13.36 -5.85 -1.51
N GLU A 61 14.61 -5.85 -1.03
CA GLU A 61 15.57 -6.89 -1.36
C GLU A 61 15.12 -8.26 -0.85
N GLN A 62 14.63 -8.33 0.40
CA GLN A 62 14.11 -9.58 0.95
C GLN A 62 12.81 -10.02 0.24
N SER A 63 11.93 -9.07 -0.10
CA SER A 63 10.73 -9.35 -0.90
C SER A 63 11.11 -9.95 -2.25
N LEU A 64 12.10 -9.38 -2.95
CA LEU A 64 12.60 -9.92 -4.22
C LEU A 64 13.28 -11.28 -4.07
N LYS A 65 13.95 -11.56 -2.94
CA LYS A 65 14.49 -12.90 -2.65
C LYS A 65 13.36 -13.92 -2.52
N ASN A 66 12.31 -13.59 -1.75
CA ASN A 66 11.13 -14.45 -1.59
C ASN A 66 10.43 -14.68 -2.94
N THR A 67 10.27 -13.64 -3.77
CA THR A 67 9.72 -13.75 -5.13
C THR A 67 10.54 -14.70 -6.02
N LYS A 68 11.87 -14.66 -5.94
CA LYS A 68 12.76 -15.54 -6.74
C LYS A 68 12.69 -17.00 -6.31
N ILE A 69 12.55 -17.26 -5.01
CA ILE A 69 12.32 -18.61 -4.48
C ILE A 69 11.02 -19.16 -5.07
N LEU A 70 9.94 -18.40 -4.97
CA LEU A 70 8.63 -18.82 -5.47
C LEU A 70 8.56 -18.90 -7.00
N GLU A 71 9.38 -18.14 -7.72
CA GLU A 71 9.56 -18.28 -9.16
C GLU A 71 10.18 -19.64 -9.52
N GLN A 72 11.15 -20.14 -8.74
CA GLN A 72 11.74 -21.46 -8.96
C GLN A 72 10.68 -22.55 -8.74
N GLU A 73 9.92 -22.47 -7.64
CA GLU A 73 8.82 -23.39 -7.34
C GLU A 73 7.75 -23.38 -8.44
N LEU A 74 7.37 -22.21 -8.93
CA LEU A 74 6.44 -22.07 -10.05
C LEU A 74 6.97 -22.79 -11.29
N HIS A 75 8.25 -22.64 -11.64
CA HIS A 75 8.84 -23.32 -12.80
C HIS A 75 8.88 -24.84 -12.63
N GLU A 76 9.19 -25.33 -11.43
CA GLU A 76 9.13 -26.77 -11.13
C GLU A 76 7.70 -27.32 -11.22
N ILE A 77 6.72 -26.55 -10.76
CA ILE A 77 5.31 -26.88 -10.87
C ILE A 77 4.92 -26.96 -12.35
N ALA A 78 5.18 -25.90 -13.12
CA ALA A 78 4.84 -25.79 -14.53
C ALA A 78 5.53 -26.87 -15.40
N ALA A 79 6.71 -27.34 -15.02
CA ALA A 79 7.42 -28.41 -15.73
C ALA A 79 6.72 -29.77 -15.66
N LYS A 80 5.78 -29.96 -14.71
CA LYS A 80 4.98 -31.18 -14.54
C LYS A 80 3.52 -30.95 -14.91
N GLU A 81 3.27 -30.05 -15.85
CA GLU A 81 1.92 -29.77 -16.36
C GLU A 81 1.12 -31.03 -16.70
N GLY A 82 -0.18 -31.01 -16.43
CA GLY A 82 -1.08 -32.15 -16.67
C GLY A 82 -0.91 -33.34 -15.70
N SER A 83 0.05 -33.31 -14.77
CA SER A 83 0.22 -34.38 -13.77
C SER A 83 -0.58 -34.17 -12.48
N TYR A 84 -1.03 -32.94 -12.23
CA TYR A 84 -1.73 -32.57 -10.99
C TYR A 84 -3.24 -32.83 -11.09
N ALA A 85 -3.86 -33.18 -9.95
CA ALA A 85 -5.30 -33.33 -9.88
C ALA A 85 -5.99 -31.96 -10.02
N LYS A 86 -7.15 -31.93 -10.69
CA LYS A 86 -7.96 -30.71 -10.87
C LYS A 86 -8.34 -30.10 -9.52
N GLY A 87 -8.15 -28.78 -9.40
CA GLY A 87 -8.45 -28.00 -8.19
C GLY A 87 -7.33 -27.98 -7.15
N THR A 88 -6.20 -28.65 -7.40
CA THR A 88 -5.02 -28.52 -6.52
C THR A 88 -4.32 -27.17 -6.73
N PRO A 89 -3.63 -26.62 -5.70
CA PRO A 89 -2.81 -25.42 -5.85
C PRO A 89 -1.82 -25.50 -7.01
N GLU A 90 -1.13 -26.64 -7.15
CA GLU A 90 -0.14 -26.86 -8.20
C GLU A 90 -0.78 -26.85 -9.60
N GLN A 91 -1.98 -27.41 -9.76
CA GLN A 91 -2.72 -27.34 -11.02
C GLN A 91 -3.10 -25.89 -11.36
N LYS A 92 -3.63 -25.12 -10.40
CA LYS A 92 -3.98 -23.71 -10.61
C LYS A 92 -2.77 -22.88 -11.04
N ILE A 93 -1.65 -23.04 -10.33
CA ILE A 93 -0.40 -22.33 -10.62
C ILE A 93 0.10 -22.67 -12.02
N SER A 94 0.20 -23.97 -12.34
CA SER A 94 0.64 -24.44 -13.65
C SER A 94 -0.22 -23.86 -14.78
N ASP A 95 -1.54 -24.01 -14.69
CA ASP A 95 -2.45 -23.65 -15.78
C ASP A 95 -2.56 -22.12 -15.97
N LEU A 96 -2.54 -21.36 -14.88
CA LEU A 96 -2.53 -19.90 -14.96
C LEU A 96 -1.20 -19.39 -15.53
N TYR A 97 -0.07 -19.99 -15.14
CA TYR A 97 1.23 -19.63 -15.70
C TYR A 97 1.30 -19.89 -17.20
N ARG A 98 0.75 -21.01 -17.69
CA ARG A 98 0.66 -21.29 -19.14
C ARG A 98 -0.13 -20.21 -19.87
N CYS A 99 -1.32 -19.87 -19.36
CA CYS A 99 -2.12 -18.77 -19.89
C CYS A 99 -1.33 -17.44 -19.91
N ALA A 100 -0.51 -17.17 -18.89
CA ALA A 100 0.22 -15.93 -18.76
C ALA A 100 1.38 -15.79 -19.76
N VAL A 101 2.12 -16.88 -20.02
CA VAL A 101 3.28 -16.89 -20.93
C VAL A 101 2.90 -17.08 -22.40
N ASP A 102 1.70 -17.57 -22.73
CA ASP A 102 1.23 -17.69 -24.12
C ASP A 102 0.86 -16.33 -24.72
N MET A 103 1.89 -15.56 -25.06
CA MET A 103 1.74 -14.27 -25.71
C MET A 103 1.08 -14.37 -27.09
N LYS A 104 1.21 -15.50 -27.78
CA LYS A 104 0.58 -15.70 -29.09
C LYS A 104 -0.94 -15.77 -28.94
N ARG A 105 -1.44 -16.51 -27.94
CA ARG A 105 -2.87 -16.58 -27.65
C ARG A 105 -3.40 -15.27 -27.10
N ARG A 106 -2.67 -14.61 -26.20
CA ARG A 106 -3.03 -13.27 -25.69
C ARG A 106 -3.20 -12.27 -26.83
N ASP A 107 -2.24 -12.18 -27.75
CA ASP A 107 -2.34 -11.28 -28.92
C ASP A 107 -3.51 -11.63 -29.85
N ALA A 108 -3.86 -12.92 -29.95
CA ALA A 108 -4.95 -13.38 -30.81
C ALA A 108 -6.35 -13.19 -30.21
N THR A 109 -6.48 -13.13 -28.89
CA THR A 109 -7.78 -13.21 -28.19
C THR A 109 -8.15 -11.96 -27.40
N ALA A 110 -7.18 -11.26 -26.79
CA ALA A 110 -7.45 -10.18 -25.84
C ALA A 110 -8.30 -9.06 -26.46
N ARG A 111 -8.02 -8.68 -27.71
CA ARG A 111 -8.77 -7.64 -28.42
C ARG A 111 -10.25 -7.97 -28.55
N GLN A 112 -10.60 -9.23 -28.83
CA GLN A 112 -12.02 -9.62 -28.96
C GLN A 112 -12.71 -9.55 -27.60
N HIS A 113 -12.09 -10.10 -26.55
CA HIS A 113 -12.63 -10.05 -25.18
C HIS A 113 -12.87 -8.61 -24.73
N LEU A 114 -11.93 -7.69 -24.98
CA LEU A 114 -12.09 -6.27 -24.67
C LEU A 114 -13.19 -5.63 -25.51
N GLN A 115 -13.30 -5.95 -26.80
CA GLN A 115 -14.37 -5.43 -27.65
C GLN A 115 -15.76 -5.86 -27.16
N ASP A 116 -15.90 -7.12 -26.73
CA ASP A 116 -17.16 -7.65 -26.21
C ASP A 116 -17.57 -6.92 -24.91
N VAL A 117 -16.61 -6.68 -24.01
CA VAL A 117 -16.85 -5.90 -22.78
C VAL A 117 -17.17 -4.44 -23.07
N LEU A 118 -16.49 -3.82 -24.05
CA LEU A 118 -16.68 -2.40 -24.37
C LEU A 118 -17.92 -2.11 -25.23
N ALA A 119 -18.50 -3.12 -25.88
CA ALA A 119 -19.59 -2.94 -26.84
C ALA A 119 -20.82 -2.23 -26.23
N PRO A 120 -21.34 -2.61 -25.05
CA PRO A 120 -22.47 -1.92 -24.42
C PRO A 120 -22.17 -0.44 -24.14
N VAL A 121 -20.96 -0.14 -23.65
CA VAL A 121 -20.55 1.24 -23.34
C VAL A 121 -20.53 2.10 -24.60
N ARG A 122 -20.03 1.55 -25.71
CA ARG A 122 -19.99 2.26 -27.01
C ARG A 122 -21.36 2.49 -27.60
N GLN A 123 -22.30 1.59 -27.36
CA GLN A 123 -23.66 1.65 -27.90
C GLN A 123 -24.59 2.58 -27.11
N ALA A 124 -24.26 2.92 -25.86
CA ALA A 124 -25.09 3.81 -25.04
C ALA A 124 -25.26 5.20 -25.70
N GLU A 125 -26.50 5.62 -25.91
CA GLU A 125 -26.93 6.92 -26.45
C GLU A 125 -27.48 7.85 -25.36
N THR A 126 -27.73 7.32 -24.16
CA THR A 126 -28.14 8.09 -22.98
C THR A 126 -27.31 7.76 -21.75
N THR A 127 -27.32 8.63 -20.73
CA THR A 127 -26.70 8.32 -19.41
C THR A 127 -27.35 7.13 -18.73
N ASP A 128 -28.66 6.92 -18.93
CA ASP A 128 -29.37 5.73 -18.45
C ASP A 128 -28.85 4.45 -19.10
N GLU A 129 -28.68 4.46 -20.43
CA GLU A 129 -28.08 3.34 -21.16
C GLU A 129 -26.61 3.14 -20.77
N LEU A 130 -25.87 4.20 -20.48
CA LEU A 130 -24.50 4.09 -19.99
C LEU A 130 -24.47 3.40 -18.62
N THR A 131 -25.36 3.77 -17.69
CA THR A 131 -25.46 3.09 -16.38
C THR A 131 -25.77 1.61 -16.58
N GLN A 132 -26.71 1.27 -17.46
CA GLN A 132 -27.04 -0.11 -17.76
C GLN A 132 -25.86 -0.86 -18.42
N ALA A 133 -25.12 -0.20 -19.30
CA ALA A 133 -23.92 -0.76 -19.92
C ALA A 133 -22.82 -1.05 -18.89
N LEU A 134 -22.58 -0.15 -17.94
CA LEU A 134 -21.61 -0.35 -16.87
C LEU A 134 -21.99 -1.51 -15.94
N LEU A 135 -23.29 -1.69 -15.67
CA LEU A 135 -23.78 -2.86 -14.94
C LEU A 135 -23.50 -4.17 -15.71
N GLN A 136 -23.72 -4.17 -17.04
CA GLN A 136 -23.40 -5.34 -17.89
C GLN A 136 -21.90 -5.62 -17.94
N VAL A 137 -21.05 -4.58 -18.02
CA VAL A 137 -19.58 -4.71 -17.94
C VAL A 137 -19.18 -5.41 -16.65
N ARG A 138 -19.74 -4.96 -15.51
CA ARG A 138 -19.45 -5.54 -14.20
C ARG A 138 -19.90 -6.99 -14.10
N GLU A 139 -21.08 -7.33 -14.60
CA GLU A 139 -21.60 -8.71 -14.62
C GLU A 139 -20.75 -9.64 -15.50
N ALA A 140 -20.25 -9.15 -16.63
CA ALA A 140 -19.49 -9.96 -17.58
C ALA A 140 -18.00 -10.10 -17.22
N SER A 141 -17.42 -9.12 -16.54
CA SER A 141 -15.96 -9.01 -16.39
C SER A 141 -15.46 -8.65 -14.99
N GLY A 142 -16.37 -8.34 -14.05
CA GLY A 142 -16.03 -7.83 -12.72
C GLY A 142 -15.50 -6.40 -12.70
N ALA A 143 -15.27 -5.77 -13.86
CA ALA A 143 -14.81 -4.39 -13.94
C ALA A 143 -15.92 -3.40 -13.55
N SER A 144 -15.55 -2.40 -12.76
CA SER A 144 -16.43 -1.31 -12.33
C SER A 144 -15.80 0.03 -12.71
N VAL A 145 -16.63 0.99 -13.12
CA VAL A 145 -16.22 2.36 -13.46
C VAL A 145 -17.09 3.32 -12.65
N PHE A 146 -16.49 4.41 -12.18
CA PHE A 146 -17.09 5.47 -11.34
C PHE A 146 -17.41 5.04 -9.91
N VAL A 147 -18.08 3.91 -9.72
CA VAL A 147 -18.48 3.43 -8.39
C VAL A 147 -18.54 1.90 -8.35
N ASP A 148 -18.08 1.33 -7.23
CA ASP A 148 -18.23 -0.08 -6.88
C ASP A 148 -18.58 -0.23 -5.40
N TYR A 149 -18.59 -1.46 -4.90
CA TYR A 149 -18.63 -1.73 -3.48
C TYR A 149 -17.75 -2.91 -3.06
N THR A 150 -17.37 -2.91 -1.79
CA THR A 150 -16.75 -4.04 -1.09
C THR A 150 -17.50 -4.34 0.21
N ALA A 151 -16.99 -5.25 1.05
CA ALA A 151 -17.55 -5.59 2.35
C ALA A 151 -16.52 -5.45 3.47
N ASP A 152 -16.85 -4.66 4.49
CA ASP A 152 -15.99 -4.38 5.64
C ASP A 152 -16.73 -4.69 6.95
N ARG A 153 -15.97 -4.97 8.01
CA ARG A 153 -16.52 -5.10 9.36
C ARG A 153 -17.08 -3.75 9.84
N MET A 154 -18.30 -3.78 10.36
CA MET A 154 -18.94 -2.64 11.01
C MET A 154 -18.10 -2.08 12.17
N PRO A 155 -18.08 -0.75 12.40
CA PRO A 155 -17.26 -0.17 13.46
C PRO A 155 -17.74 -0.56 14.87
N ASP A 156 -19.03 -0.84 15.03
CA ASP A 156 -19.69 -1.06 16.32
C ASP A 156 -20.18 -2.51 16.54
N SER A 157 -19.86 -3.43 15.61
CA SER A 157 -20.28 -4.83 15.70
C SER A 157 -19.41 -5.78 14.87
N LEU A 158 -19.41 -7.07 15.22
CA LEU A 158 -18.73 -8.14 14.48
C LEU A 158 -19.53 -8.58 13.23
N ARG A 159 -20.00 -7.63 12.43
CA ARG A 159 -20.83 -7.91 11.25
C ARG A 159 -20.25 -7.22 10.04
N TYR A 160 -20.25 -7.90 8.90
CA TYR A 160 -19.89 -7.27 7.64
C TYR A 160 -21.02 -6.39 7.11
N ALA A 161 -20.68 -5.24 6.56
CA ALA A 161 -21.55 -4.34 5.82
C ALA A 161 -20.90 -3.88 4.52
N ALA A 162 -21.73 -3.50 3.55
CA ALA A 162 -21.23 -2.99 2.28
C ALA A 162 -20.61 -1.59 2.44
N ARG A 163 -19.48 -1.40 1.75
CA ARG A 163 -18.81 -0.11 1.56
C ARG A 163 -18.93 0.31 0.11
N ILE A 164 -19.51 1.47 -0.13
CA ILE A 164 -19.51 2.11 -1.43
C ILE A 164 -18.16 2.77 -1.66
N VAL A 165 -17.57 2.50 -2.83
CA VAL A 165 -16.24 2.96 -3.22
C VAL A 165 -16.36 3.72 -4.54
N PRO A 166 -16.30 5.07 -4.52
CA PRO A 166 -16.06 5.85 -5.72
C PRO A 166 -14.70 5.44 -6.32
N THR A 167 -14.64 5.08 -7.60
CA THR A 167 -13.40 4.60 -8.21
C THR A 167 -12.40 5.74 -8.32
N GLU A 168 -11.17 5.54 -7.83
CA GLU A 168 -10.15 6.57 -7.84
C GLU A 168 -9.56 6.82 -9.24
N THR A 169 -9.04 8.03 -9.46
CA THR A 169 -8.21 8.41 -10.61
C THR A 169 -6.85 7.71 -10.56
N ILE A 170 -6.15 7.61 -11.71
CA ILE A 170 -4.80 7.02 -11.74
C ILE A 170 -3.80 7.94 -11.01
N LEU A 171 -3.95 9.25 -11.19
CA LEU A 171 -3.21 10.27 -10.44
C LEU A 171 -3.91 10.54 -9.10
N SER A 172 -3.14 10.73 -8.03
CA SER A 172 -3.67 11.15 -6.73
C SER A 172 -4.23 12.59 -6.78
N LYS A 173 -4.95 12.99 -5.73
CA LYS A 173 -5.41 14.38 -5.53
C LYS A 173 -4.26 15.38 -5.74
N TYR A 174 -3.12 15.14 -5.08
CA TYR A 174 -1.96 16.02 -5.18
C TYR A 174 -1.43 16.10 -6.61
N GLU A 175 -1.26 14.96 -7.29
CA GLU A 175 -0.75 14.91 -8.66
C GLU A 175 -1.70 15.56 -9.68
N LEU A 176 -2.99 15.69 -9.36
CA LEU A 176 -3.98 16.39 -10.19
C LEU A 176 -4.00 17.91 -9.92
N GLU A 177 -3.81 18.33 -8.67
CA GLU A 177 -3.78 19.74 -8.26
C GLU A 177 -2.44 20.41 -8.61
N GLN A 178 -1.34 19.64 -8.60
CA GLN A 178 -0.01 20.11 -8.91
C GLN A 178 0.74 19.11 -9.79
N GLU A 179 1.36 19.61 -10.87
CA GLU A 179 2.17 18.76 -11.74
C GLU A 179 3.38 18.22 -10.95
N PRO A 180 3.54 16.88 -10.82
CA PRO A 180 4.56 16.31 -9.94
C PRO A 180 5.98 16.69 -10.34
N HIS A 181 6.24 16.69 -11.66
CA HIS A 181 7.45 17.19 -12.28
C HIS A 181 7.15 17.63 -13.71
N PRO A 182 7.97 18.49 -14.33
CA PRO A 182 7.71 19.00 -15.68
C PRO A 182 7.43 17.88 -16.68
N GLY A 183 6.28 17.95 -17.35
CA GLY A 183 5.86 17.00 -18.38
C GLY A 183 5.07 15.79 -17.89
N ALA A 184 4.89 15.61 -16.58
CA ALA A 184 4.13 14.50 -16.01
C ALA A 184 2.67 14.48 -16.49
N TRP A 185 2.01 15.64 -16.53
CA TRP A 185 0.63 15.74 -17.04
C TRP A 185 0.57 15.46 -18.53
N GLN A 186 1.56 15.91 -19.29
CA GLN A 186 1.61 15.62 -20.72
C GLN A 186 1.80 14.13 -20.99
N ALA A 187 2.67 13.46 -20.25
CA ALA A 187 2.87 12.01 -20.37
C ALA A 187 1.60 11.22 -20.04
N TYR A 188 0.86 11.62 -18.99
CA TYR A 188 -0.41 10.99 -18.64
C TYR A 188 -1.48 11.17 -19.72
N LYS A 189 -1.62 12.38 -20.28
CA LYS A 189 -2.53 12.63 -21.39
C LYS A 189 -2.17 11.84 -22.64
N THR A 190 -0.87 11.74 -22.96
CA THR A 190 -0.40 10.87 -24.05
C THR A 190 -0.76 9.41 -23.79
N TYR A 191 -0.59 8.92 -22.57
CA TYR A 191 -1.00 7.57 -22.20
C TYR A 191 -2.50 7.33 -22.40
N ILE A 192 -3.37 8.25 -21.93
CA ILE A 192 -4.82 8.16 -22.16
C ILE A 192 -5.13 8.11 -23.65
N ALA A 193 -4.53 8.99 -24.46
CA ALA A 193 -4.75 9.04 -25.90
C ALA A 193 -4.32 7.75 -26.60
N ASP A 194 -3.17 7.18 -26.23
CA ASP A 194 -2.67 5.94 -26.82
C ASP A 194 -3.56 4.73 -26.47
N VAL A 195 -4.08 4.68 -25.25
CA VAL A 195 -5.03 3.63 -24.83
C VAL A 195 -6.36 3.76 -25.57
N LEU A 196 -6.90 4.98 -25.70
CA LEU A 196 -8.11 5.24 -26.48
C LEU A 196 -7.92 4.89 -27.97
N ALA A 197 -6.74 5.17 -28.53
CA ALA A 197 -6.40 4.79 -29.89
C ALA A 197 -6.34 3.27 -30.06
N GLU A 198 -5.78 2.53 -29.09
CA GLU A 198 -5.80 1.06 -29.09
C GLU A 198 -7.24 0.51 -28.98
N ALA A 199 -8.14 1.22 -28.30
CA ALA A 199 -9.56 0.91 -28.30
C ALA A 199 -10.27 1.21 -29.65
N GLY A 200 -9.58 1.79 -30.63
CA GLY A 200 -10.13 2.11 -31.95
C GLY A 200 -10.69 3.54 -32.09
N CYS A 201 -10.39 4.43 -31.14
CA CYS A 201 -10.67 5.85 -31.29
C CYS A 201 -9.71 6.49 -32.32
N PRO A 202 -10.18 7.28 -33.31
CA PRO A 202 -9.28 8.00 -34.21
C PRO A 202 -8.30 8.88 -33.44
N ALA A 203 -7.04 8.97 -33.88
CA ALA A 203 -5.96 9.61 -33.12
C ALA A 203 -6.24 11.07 -32.71
N GLU A 204 -6.83 11.87 -33.60
CA GLU A 204 -7.19 13.27 -33.30
C GLU A 204 -8.27 13.36 -32.21
N GLU A 205 -9.28 12.49 -32.29
CA GLU A 205 -10.33 12.40 -31.28
C GLU A 205 -9.79 11.85 -29.96
N ALA A 206 -8.90 10.86 -30.00
CA ALA A 206 -8.27 10.29 -28.82
C ALA A 206 -7.46 11.35 -28.05
N ALA A 207 -6.70 12.19 -28.77
CA ALA A 207 -5.97 13.31 -28.18
C ALA A 207 -6.93 14.34 -27.54
N ARG A 208 -8.02 14.70 -28.23
CA ARG A 208 -9.03 15.62 -27.70
C ARG A 208 -9.72 15.07 -26.44
N GLN A 209 -10.06 13.79 -26.45
CA GLN A 209 -10.69 13.11 -25.31
C GLN A 209 -9.71 12.97 -24.14
N ALA A 210 -8.42 12.72 -24.39
CA ALA A 210 -7.42 12.67 -23.33
C ALA A 210 -7.28 14.01 -22.58
N GLU A 211 -7.25 15.14 -23.30
CA GLU A 211 -7.29 16.47 -22.69
C GLU A 211 -8.57 16.68 -21.85
N ALA A 212 -9.72 16.26 -22.39
CA ALA A 212 -11.00 16.41 -21.70
C ALA A 212 -11.14 15.51 -20.47
N ILE A 213 -10.61 14.28 -20.51
CA ILE A 213 -10.55 13.34 -19.39
C ILE A 213 -9.68 13.92 -18.29
N PHE A 214 -8.45 14.34 -18.61
CA PHE A 214 -7.56 14.93 -17.62
C PHE A 214 -8.16 16.18 -16.98
N ALA A 215 -8.76 17.08 -17.78
CA ALA A 215 -9.42 18.27 -17.26
C ALA A 215 -10.64 17.93 -16.38
N MET A 216 -11.32 16.81 -16.62
CA MET A 216 -12.40 16.32 -15.77
C MET A 216 -11.87 15.77 -14.44
N GLU A 217 -10.81 14.96 -14.48
CA GLU A 217 -10.14 14.45 -13.26
C GLU A 217 -9.62 15.61 -12.38
N GLN A 218 -9.04 16.65 -12.98
CA GLN A 218 -8.63 17.86 -12.25
C GLN A 218 -9.79 18.60 -11.58
N ARG A 219 -10.99 18.59 -12.17
CA ARG A 219 -12.19 19.19 -11.54
C ARG A 219 -12.71 18.38 -10.37
N TRP A 220 -12.42 17.08 -10.33
CA TRP A 220 -12.78 16.22 -9.21
C TRP A 220 -11.79 16.33 -8.05
N ALA A 221 -10.52 16.58 -8.34
CA ALA A 221 -9.44 16.57 -7.34
C ALA A 221 -9.76 17.36 -6.06
N PRO A 222 -10.32 18.60 -6.10
CA PRO A 222 -10.64 19.34 -4.88
C PRO A 222 -11.62 18.63 -3.93
N ALA A 223 -12.46 17.74 -4.44
CA ALA A 223 -13.43 16.98 -3.64
C ALA A 223 -12.94 15.59 -3.19
N MET A 224 -11.81 15.13 -3.72
CA MET A 224 -11.17 13.90 -3.24
C MET A 224 -10.59 14.12 -1.84
N LEU A 225 -10.59 13.06 -1.02
CA LEU A 225 -9.87 13.04 0.25
C LEU A 225 -8.37 13.34 0.05
N SER A 226 -7.79 14.12 0.96
CA SER A 226 -6.34 14.28 1.07
C SER A 226 -5.66 12.99 1.56
N SER A 227 -4.33 12.92 1.46
CA SER A 227 -3.57 11.77 1.97
C SER A 227 -3.73 11.61 3.49
N GLU A 228 -3.82 12.72 4.23
CA GLU A 228 -4.07 12.74 5.66
C GLU A 228 -5.47 12.22 5.99
N GLU A 229 -6.50 12.65 5.25
CA GLU A 229 -7.88 12.18 5.45
C GLU A 229 -8.05 10.69 5.09
N ARG A 230 -7.32 10.21 4.08
CA ARG A 230 -7.23 8.78 3.75
C ARG A 230 -6.56 7.95 4.84
N ASN A 231 -5.74 8.59 5.68
CA ASN A 231 -5.09 7.94 6.83
C ASN A 231 -5.91 8.09 8.13
N ASP A 232 -7.09 8.70 8.12
CA ASP A 232 -7.96 8.85 9.29
C ASP A 232 -9.06 7.76 9.30
N PHE A 233 -9.00 6.84 10.26
CA PHE A 233 -9.97 5.75 10.34
C PHE A 233 -11.39 6.21 10.69
N ALA A 234 -11.58 7.38 11.32
CA ALA A 234 -12.91 7.96 11.50
C ALA A 234 -13.50 8.41 10.17
N VAL A 235 -12.69 9.04 9.31
CA VAL A 235 -13.09 9.45 7.96
C VAL A 235 -13.42 8.22 7.13
N LEU A 236 -12.52 7.23 7.09
CA LEU A 236 -12.73 5.99 6.33
C LEU A 236 -13.97 5.22 6.78
N ASN A 237 -14.32 5.25 8.07
CA ASN A 237 -15.49 4.52 8.59
C ASN A 237 -16.78 5.36 8.63
N THR A 238 -16.84 6.47 7.90
CA THR A 238 -18.07 7.25 7.74
C THR A 238 -19.19 6.40 7.12
N MET A 239 -20.37 6.45 7.73
CA MET A 239 -21.55 5.70 7.30
C MET A 239 -22.73 6.61 7.01
N TYR A 240 -23.42 6.32 5.92
CA TYR A 240 -24.65 7.01 5.49
C TYR A 240 -25.81 6.04 5.43
N ARG A 241 -27.05 6.55 5.58
CA ARG A 241 -28.24 5.77 5.26
C ARG A 241 -28.25 5.49 3.76
N ARG A 242 -28.81 4.33 3.38
CA ARG A 242 -28.92 3.94 1.98
C ARG A 242 -29.57 5.03 1.11
N ASN A 243 -30.66 5.65 1.58
CA ASN A 243 -31.36 6.69 0.82
C ASN A 243 -30.55 8.00 0.65
N GLU A 244 -29.58 8.26 1.54
CA GLU A 244 -28.65 9.39 1.39
C GLU A 244 -27.66 9.09 0.26
N ILE A 245 -27.12 7.88 0.20
CA ILE A 245 -26.23 7.43 -0.89
C ILE A 245 -26.97 7.42 -2.23
N GLU A 246 -28.22 6.95 -2.27
CA GLU A 246 -29.06 7.06 -3.48
C GLU A 246 -29.22 8.52 -3.92
N ALA A 247 -29.35 9.46 -2.98
CA ALA A 247 -29.48 10.88 -3.24
C ALA A 247 -28.15 11.57 -3.61
N PHE A 248 -27.00 10.93 -3.37
CA PHE A 248 -25.69 11.41 -3.84
C PHE A 248 -25.40 11.03 -5.29
N MET A 249 -26.20 10.11 -5.86
CA MET A 249 -26.06 9.64 -7.24
C MET A 249 -27.35 9.81 -8.06
N PRO A 250 -27.96 11.01 -8.13
CA PRO A 250 -29.20 11.21 -8.86
C PRO A 250 -29.06 10.96 -10.37
N HIS A 251 -27.91 11.29 -10.99
CA HIS A 251 -27.74 11.14 -12.44
C HIS A 251 -27.28 9.73 -12.85
N MET A 252 -26.51 9.05 -12.00
CA MET A 252 -26.11 7.65 -12.22
C MET A 252 -27.23 6.64 -11.91
N ASP A 253 -28.36 7.09 -11.36
CA ASP A 253 -29.44 6.25 -10.82
C ASP A 253 -28.94 5.33 -9.70
N GLY A 254 -28.53 5.94 -8.59
CA GLY A 254 -28.05 5.22 -7.40
C GLY A 254 -29.02 4.16 -6.88
N ARG A 255 -30.33 4.34 -7.06
CA ARG A 255 -31.34 3.35 -6.69
C ARG A 255 -31.25 2.09 -7.55
N ARG A 256 -31.13 2.24 -8.87
CA ARG A 256 -30.96 1.12 -9.80
C ARG A 256 -29.61 0.44 -9.60
N LEU A 257 -28.53 1.20 -9.39
CA LEU A 257 -27.20 0.65 -9.10
C LEU A 257 -27.22 -0.27 -7.87
N LEU A 258 -27.63 0.25 -6.72
CA LEU A 258 -27.68 -0.54 -5.47
C LEU A 258 -28.62 -1.75 -5.60
N SER A 259 -29.76 -1.59 -6.28
CA SER A 259 -30.69 -2.70 -6.49
C SER A 259 -30.11 -3.80 -7.38
N SER A 260 -29.36 -3.43 -8.43
CA SER A 260 -28.70 -4.38 -9.35
C SER A 260 -27.59 -5.15 -8.64
N TRP A 261 -26.88 -4.51 -7.71
CA TRP A 261 -25.92 -5.16 -6.82
C TRP A 261 -26.56 -5.96 -5.68
N LYS A 262 -27.89 -6.04 -5.64
CA LYS A 262 -28.68 -6.71 -4.60
C LYS A 262 -28.53 -6.09 -3.20
N LEU A 263 -28.00 -4.87 -3.11
CA LEU A 263 -27.92 -4.06 -1.89
C LEU A 263 -29.28 -3.38 -1.60
N THR A 264 -30.29 -4.21 -1.34
CA THR A 264 -31.69 -3.79 -1.20
C THR A 264 -32.19 -3.74 0.24
N LYS A 265 -31.44 -4.27 1.21
CA LYS A 265 -31.91 -4.46 2.60
C LYS A 265 -31.10 -3.66 3.62
N GLU A 266 -29.98 -3.10 3.17
CA GLU A 266 -28.99 -2.40 3.97
C GLU A 266 -29.59 -1.07 4.44
N LYS A 267 -29.54 -0.84 5.76
CA LYS A 267 -30.01 0.42 6.35
C LYS A 267 -28.96 1.52 6.26
N LYS A 268 -27.69 1.13 6.41
CA LYS A 268 -26.52 1.98 6.32
C LYS A 268 -25.45 1.28 5.48
N LEU A 269 -24.61 2.07 4.84
CA LEU A 269 -23.46 1.62 4.07
C LEU A 269 -22.29 2.55 4.41
N PHE A 270 -21.06 2.04 4.29
CA PHE A 270 -19.89 2.92 4.38
C PHE A 270 -19.74 3.75 3.10
N LEU A 271 -19.29 4.98 3.26
CA LEU A 271 -18.85 5.86 2.17
C LEU A 271 -17.93 6.92 2.78
N ALA A 272 -16.63 6.79 2.52
CA ALA A 272 -15.63 7.72 3.05
C ALA A 272 -15.64 9.05 2.27
N ASP A 273 -15.74 8.98 0.95
CA ASP A 273 -15.58 10.14 0.07
C ASP A 273 -16.91 10.54 -0.60
N ALA A 274 -17.85 11.01 0.22
CA ALA A 274 -19.17 11.41 -0.27
C ALA A 274 -19.12 12.63 -1.19
N ALA A 275 -18.19 13.57 -0.94
CA ALA A 275 -18.02 14.76 -1.76
C ALA A 275 -17.49 14.41 -3.16
N TYR A 276 -16.50 13.52 -3.26
CA TYR A 276 -16.02 13.02 -4.54
C TYR A 276 -17.11 12.24 -5.29
N LEU A 277 -17.88 11.39 -4.62
CA LEU A 277 -19.00 10.67 -5.25
C LEU A 277 -20.00 11.64 -5.88
N GLN A 278 -20.37 12.69 -5.16
CA GLN A 278 -21.26 13.74 -5.69
C GLN A 278 -20.64 14.46 -6.89
N LYS A 279 -19.33 14.73 -6.89
CA LYS A 279 -18.66 15.35 -8.05
C LYS A 279 -18.56 14.45 -9.27
N LEU A 280 -18.42 13.14 -9.07
CA LEU A 280 -18.53 12.17 -10.16
C LEU A 280 -19.94 12.20 -10.76
N ASP A 281 -20.97 12.17 -9.92
CA ASP A 281 -22.37 12.20 -10.36
C ASP A 281 -22.75 13.53 -11.04
N GLU A 282 -22.28 14.68 -10.54
CA GLU A 282 -22.46 15.98 -11.19
C GLU A 282 -21.91 16.01 -12.63
N ALA A 283 -20.82 15.28 -12.90
CA ALA A 283 -20.27 15.15 -14.24
C ALA A 283 -21.06 14.16 -15.12
N TYR A 284 -21.89 13.30 -14.52
CA TYR A 284 -22.62 12.22 -15.17
C TYR A 284 -23.91 12.68 -15.86
N VAL A 285 -23.82 13.70 -16.71
CA VAL A 285 -24.98 14.27 -17.42
C VAL A 285 -24.93 13.99 -18.92
N GLN A 286 -26.09 14.09 -19.59
CA GLN A 286 -26.24 13.77 -21.01
C GLN A 286 -25.27 14.54 -21.92
N ASP A 287 -25.04 15.82 -21.63
CA ASP A 287 -24.12 16.67 -22.40
C ASP A 287 -22.66 16.16 -22.34
N ASN A 288 -22.30 15.44 -21.27
CA ASN A 288 -20.99 14.84 -21.08
C ASN A 288 -20.91 13.39 -21.57
N LEU A 289 -21.99 12.80 -22.10
CA LEU A 289 -22.03 11.38 -22.46
C LEU A 289 -20.83 10.92 -23.33
N PRO A 290 -20.39 11.65 -24.38
CA PRO A 290 -19.22 11.25 -25.16
C PRO A 290 -17.92 11.17 -24.33
N LEU A 291 -17.75 12.09 -23.37
CA LEU A 291 -16.61 12.12 -22.46
C LEU A 291 -16.69 10.97 -21.44
N LEU A 292 -17.87 10.72 -20.86
CA LEU A 292 -18.10 9.63 -19.90
C LEU A 292 -17.84 8.26 -20.55
N LYS A 293 -18.28 8.06 -21.79
CA LYS A 293 -18.00 6.84 -22.57
C LYS A 293 -16.50 6.67 -22.82
N SER A 294 -15.80 7.74 -23.20
CA SER A 294 -14.35 7.71 -23.42
C SER A 294 -13.60 7.41 -22.11
N TYR A 295 -14.03 8.02 -21.00
CA TYR A 295 -13.50 7.73 -19.68
C TYR A 295 -13.68 6.26 -19.29
N ALA A 296 -14.89 5.72 -19.44
CA ALA A 296 -15.17 4.31 -19.15
C ALA A 296 -14.35 3.37 -20.01
N VAL A 297 -14.22 3.64 -21.32
CA VAL A 297 -13.36 2.86 -22.21
C VAL A 297 -11.91 2.90 -21.75
N PHE A 298 -11.37 4.08 -21.43
CA PHE A 298 -10.01 4.23 -20.93
C PHE A 298 -9.79 3.43 -19.64
N ARG A 299 -10.68 3.56 -18.65
CA ARG A 299 -10.55 2.88 -17.35
C ARG A 299 -10.65 1.36 -17.46
N ILE A 300 -11.54 0.85 -18.31
CA ILE A 300 -11.65 -0.60 -18.56
C ILE A 300 -10.38 -1.13 -19.25
N MET A 301 -9.89 -0.42 -20.28
CA MET A 301 -8.69 -0.82 -21.01
C MET A 301 -7.44 -0.76 -20.13
N ASP A 302 -7.26 0.29 -19.33
CA ASP A 302 -6.17 0.45 -18.38
C ASP A 302 -6.15 -0.68 -17.33
N GLY A 303 -7.30 -0.96 -16.71
CA GLY A 303 -7.42 -2.00 -15.69
C GLY A 303 -7.09 -3.41 -16.20
N PHE A 304 -7.40 -3.71 -17.47
CA PHE A 304 -7.08 -4.99 -18.09
C PHE A 304 -5.72 -5.02 -18.83
N ALA A 305 -5.05 -3.88 -19.00
CA ALA A 305 -3.83 -3.77 -19.80
C ALA A 305 -2.73 -4.77 -19.42
N PRO A 306 -2.42 -5.03 -18.13
CA PRO A 306 -1.38 -5.99 -17.77
C PRO A 306 -1.62 -7.42 -18.31
N TYR A 307 -2.89 -7.78 -18.49
CA TYR A 307 -3.35 -9.14 -18.80
C TYR A 307 -3.70 -9.32 -20.28
N ALA A 308 -3.76 -8.23 -21.04
CA ALA A 308 -4.17 -8.21 -22.44
C ALA A 308 -3.02 -8.61 -23.40
N ASP A 309 -3.12 -8.18 -24.67
CA ASP A 309 -2.08 -8.32 -25.68
C ASP A 309 -0.84 -7.46 -25.39
N ARG A 310 0.24 -7.69 -26.16
CA ARG A 310 1.51 -6.95 -25.98
C ARG A 310 1.35 -5.44 -26.11
N ARG A 311 0.55 -4.98 -27.07
CA ARG A 311 0.48 -3.55 -27.40
C ARG A 311 -0.13 -2.77 -26.26
N LEU A 312 -1.27 -3.20 -25.73
CA LEU A 312 -1.94 -2.53 -24.61
C LEU A 312 -1.11 -2.64 -23.32
N ARG A 313 -0.58 -3.83 -23.02
CA ARG A 313 0.31 -4.07 -21.87
C ARG A 313 1.51 -3.14 -21.89
N ASP A 314 2.17 -2.99 -23.03
CA ASP A 314 3.41 -2.22 -23.15
C ASP A 314 3.15 -0.70 -23.02
N LEU A 315 1.96 -0.21 -23.38
CA LEU A 315 1.56 1.19 -23.12
C LEU A 315 1.49 1.48 -21.61
N GLN A 316 0.77 0.64 -20.86
CA GLN A 316 0.65 0.77 -19.41
C GLN A 316 2.02 0.64 -18.72
N ARG A 317 2.83 -0.32 -19.19
CA ARG A 317 4.19 -0.56 -18.70
C ARG A 317 5.07 0.67 -18.90
N ALA A 318 5.06 1.26 -20.10
CA ALA A 318 5.87 2.43 -20.42
C ALA A 318 5.46 3.65 -19.59
N TYR A 319 4.16 3.89 -19.40
CA TYR A 319 3.67 4.98 -18.55
C TYR A 319 4.07 4.78 -17.08
N THR A 320 3.90 3.56 -16.55
CA THR A 320 4.32 3.20 -15.18
C THR A 320 5.82 3.42 -14.98
N GLN A 321 6.63 3.04 -15.97
CA GLN A 321 8.08 3.24 -15.93
C GLN A 321 8.46 4.72 -15.88
N TYR A 322 7.83 5.53 -16.73
CA TYR A 322 8.03 6.97 -16.71
C TYR A 322 7.62 7.58 -15.37
N ARG A 323 6.44 7.22 -14.86
CA ARG A 323 5.87 7.77 -13.62
C ARG A 323 6.74 7.48 -12.39
N PHE A 324 7.38 6.31 -12.31
CA PHE A 324 8.18 5.91 -11.14
C PHE A 324 9.69 5.88 -11.40
N GLY A 325 10.16 6.39 -12.55
CA GLY A 325 11.58 6.46 -12.87
C GLY A 325 12.26 5.10 -13.11
N ILE A 326 11.49 4.08 -13.50
CA ILE A 326 12.02 2.73 -13.79
C ILE A 326 12.66 2.75 -15.18
N THR A 327 13.91 2.28 -15.29
CA THR A 327 14.72 2.45 -16.51
C THR A 327 14.68 1.27 -17.47
N LYS A 328 14.17 0.12 -17.03
CA LYS A 328 14.11 -1.12 -17.83
C LYS A 328 12.84 -1.92 -17.54
N SER A 329 12.34 -2.62 -18.56
CA SER A 329 11.29 -3.63 -18.40
C SER A 329 11.86 -4.94 -17.87
N ARG A 330 11.09 -5.62 -17.02
CA ARG A 330 11.30 -7.05 -16.73
C ARG A 330 11.12 -7.88 -18.00
N SER A 331 11.65 -9.11 -18.02
CA SER A 331 11.32 -10.04 -19.10
C SER A 331 9.83 -10.39 -19.05
N ASP A 332 9.29 -10.87 -20.16
CA ASP A 332 7.88 -11.30 -20.19
C ASP A 332 7.64 -12.53 -19.31
N GLU A 333 8.63 -13.42 -19.21
CA GLU A 333 8.62 -14.59 -18.31
C GLU A 333 8.61 -14.17 -16.83
N GLU A 334 9.52 -13.29 -16.42
CA GLU A 334 9.56 -12.75 -15.06
C GLU A 334 8.26 -11.97 -14.74
N THR A 335 7.73 -11.22 -15.71
CA THR A 335 6.45 -10.52 -15.56
C THR A 335 5.31 -11.52 -15.32
N ALA A 336 5.25 -12.61 -16.09
CA ALA A 336 4.24 -13.65 -15.93
C ALA A 336 4.36 -14.36 -14.58
N SER A 337 5.57 -14.73 -14.17
CA SER A 337 5.81 -15.37 -12.87
C SER A 337 5.35 -14.50 -11.71
N ARG A 338 5.79 -13.24 -11.65
CA ARG A 338 5.36 -12.30 -10.59
C ARG A 338 3.85 -12.04 -10.60
N MET A 339 3.25 -11.98 -11.78
CA MET A 339 1.80 -11.81 -11.93
C MET A 339 1.04 -13.00 -11.36
N VAL A 340 1.44 -14.22 -11.70
CA VAL A 340 0.81 -15.45 -11.19
C VAL A 340 0.97 -15.54 -9.67
N GLN A 341 2.12 -15.16 -9.13
CA GLN A 341 2.34 -15.06 -7.68
C GLN A 341 1.36 -14.06 -7.02
N GLY A 342 1.13 -12.91 -7.63
CA GLY A 342 0.17 -11.91 -7.13
C GLY A 342 -1.31 -12.30 -7.30
N LEU A 343 -1.63 -13.19 -8.25
CA LEU A 343 -2.99 -13.68 -8.49
C LEU A 343 -3.34 -14.92 -7.67
N LEU A 344 -2.35 -15.69 -7.21
CA LEU A 344 -2.52 -16.87 -6.35
C LEU A 344 -1.77 -16.70 -5.01
N PRO A 345 -1.95 -15.56 -4.30
CA PRO A 345 -1.11 -15.19 -3.17
C PRO A 345 -1.17 -16.22 -2.03
N TYR A 346 -2.35 -16.79 -1.78
CA TYR A 346 -2.56 -17.85 -0.79
C TYR A 346 -1.84 -19.14 -1.14
N GLU A 347 -1.99 -19.64 -2.38
CA GLU A 347 -1.34 -20.86 -2.83
C GLU A 347 0.19 -20.75 -2.71
N PHE A 348 0.77 -19.61 -3.11
CA PHE A 348 2.20 -19.35 -2.94
C PHE A 348 2.63 -19.20 -1.48
N GLY A 349 1.77 -18.64 -0.62
CA GLY A 349 2.00 -18.60 0.81
C GLY A 349 2.11 -19.98 1.44
N GLN A 350 1.24 -20.90 1.04
CA GLN A 350 1.32 -22.29 1.49
C GLN A 350 2.59 -23.00 1.01
N ILE A 351 3.09 -22.66 -0.19
CA ILE A 351 4.39 -23.16 -0.68
C ILE A 351 5.53 -22.58 0.16
N TYR A 352 5.55 -21.26 0.35
CA TYR A 352 6.59 -20.57 1.13
C TYR A 352 6.73 -21.12 2.54
N MET A 353 5.59 -21.36 3.22
CA MET A 353 5.59 -21.85 4.60
C MET A 353 6.29 -23.20 4.79
N LYS A 354 6.32 -24.08 3.78
CA LYS A 354 6.88 -25.44 3.92
C LYS A 354 8.35 -25.42 4.34
N ASP A 355 9.12 -24.49 3.80
CA ASP A 355 10.58 -24.46 3.99
C ASP A 355 11.09 -23.12 4.58
N HIS A 356 10.25 -22.09 4.66
CA HIS A 356 10.67 -20.74 5.10
C HIS A 356 9.95 -20.23 6.36
N CYS A 357 9.11 -21.04 7.00
CA CYS A 357 8.51 -20.73 8.30
C CYS A 357 9.09 -21.66 9.39
N SER A 358 10.20 -21.24 10.01
CA SER A 358 10.85 -22.04 11.07
C SER A 358 10.04 -22.01 12.37
N PRO A 359 9.69 -23.17 12.97
CA PRO A 359 9.03 -23.22 14.28
C PRO A 359 9.85 -22.55 15.39
N ASP A 360 11.19 -22.59 15.29
CA ASP A 360 12.08 -21.93 16.25
C ASP A 360 11.97 -20.40 16.12
N ALA A 361 12.00 -19.88 14.90
CA ALA A 361 11.82 -18.44 14.66
C ALA A 361 10.46 -17.95 15.16
N VAL A 362 9.38 -18.72 14.90
CA VAL A 362 8.03 -18.39 15.40
C VAL A 362 8.02 -18.33 16.93
N ARG A 363 8.61 -19.31 17.62
CA ARG A 363 8.67 -19.34 19.08
C ARG A 363 9.48 -18.15 19.63
N ASP A 364 10.65 -17.89 19.07
CA ASP A 364 11.57 -16.87 19.57
C ASP A 364 10.98 -15.46 19.37
N VAL A 365 10.37 -15.20 18.21
CA VAL A 365 9.63 -13.96 17.94
C VAL A 365 8.41 -13.82 18.84
N THR A 366 7.67 -14.91 19.09
CA THR A 366 6.52 -14.89 20.03
C THR A 366 6.98 -14.53 21.45
N ALA A 367 8.11 -15.07 21.91
CA ALA A 367 8.68 -14.72 23.21
C ALA A 367 9.07 -13.24 23.29
N MET A 368 9.64 -12.68 22.23
CA MET A 368 9.95 -11.25 22.15
C MET A 368 8.68 -10.38 22.16
N ILE A 369 7.61 -10.80 21.49
CA ILE A 369 6.29 -10.12 21.56
C ILE A 369 5.78 -10.09 23.00
N ASP A 370 5.88 -11.21 23.72
CA ASP A 370 5.47 -11.28 25.13
C ASP A 370 6.28 -10.33 26.03
N GLU A 371 7.59 -10.24 25.79
CA GLU A 371 8.48 -9.32 26.51
C GLU A 371 8.14 -7.85 26.25
N ILE A 372 8.00 -7.46 24.98
CA ILE A 372 7.60 -6.09 24.57
C ILE A 372 6.23 -5.73 25.13
N ARG A 373 5.28 -6.66 25.09
CA ARG A 373 3.95 -6.49 25.71
C ARG A 373 4.04 -6.30 27.22
N GLY A 374 4.94 -7.01 27.89
CA GLY A 374 5.23 -6.84 29.30
C GLY A 374 5.68 -5.41 29.64
N VAL A 375 6.62 -4.87 28.86
CA VAL A 375 7.10 -3.48 29.05
C VAL A 375 6.00 -2.46 28.79
N TYR A 376 5.21 -2.61 27.72
CA TYR A 376 4.05 -1.74 27.48
C TYR A 376 3.07 -1.75 28.64
N ARG A 377 2.77 -2.93 29.21
CA ARG A 377 1.88 -3.06 30.36
C ARG A 377 2.41 -2.25 31.54
N GLU A 378 3.70 -2.37 31.85
CA GLU A 378 4.32 -1.60 32.93
C GLU A 378 4.28 -0.09 32.67
N ARG A 379 4.56 0.36 31.45
CA ARG A 379 4.48 1.77 31.05
C ARG A 379 3.10 2.33 31.23
N LEU A 380 2.07 1.64 30.73
CA LEU A 380 0.68 2.08 30.86
C LEU A 380 0.28 2.23 32.33
N LEU A 381 0.71 1.31 33.21
CA LEU A 381 0.43 1.39 34.65
C LEU A 381 1.17 2.56 35.34
N LYS A 382 2.44 2.78 34.97
CA LYS A 382 3.30 3.85 35.54
C LYS A 382 3.08 5.23 34.90
N ASN A 383 2.31 5.31 33.82
CA ASN A 383 2.03 6.55 33.10
C ASN A 383 1.49 7.64 34.04
N ASP A 384 2.05 8.85 33.95
CA ASP A 384 1.79 9.95 34.89
C ASP A 384 0.72 10.93 34.41
N TRP A 385 0.26 10.80 33.17
CA TRP A 385 -0.70 11.71 32.55
C TRP A 385 -2.07 11.09 32.27
N LEU A 386 -2.17 9.75 32.29
CA LEU A 386 -3.42 9.00 32.22
C LEU A 386 -4.06 8.83 33.61
N GLY A 387 -5.38 9.02 33.69
CA GLY A 387 -6.18 8.60 34.84
C GLY A 387 -6.31 7.07 34.96
N GLU A 388 -6.60 6.57 36.17
CA GLU A 388 -6.67 5.14 36.47
C GLU A 388 -7.69 4.37 35.62
N ASP A 389 -8.83 4.99 35.29
CA ASP A 389 -9.85 4.37 34.42
C ASP A 389 -9.30 4.13 33.00
N THR A 390 -8.66 5.15 32.41
CA THR A 390 -8.07 5.03 31.06
C THR A 390 -6.90 4.05 31.05
N LYS A 391 -6.07 4.01 32.10
CA LYS A 391 -5.01 3.00 32.23
C LYS A 391 -5.57 1.58 32.23
N LYS A 392 -6.66 1.34 32.96
CA LYS A 392 -7.31 0.03 33.01
C LYS A 392 -7.82 -0.41 31.65
N GLU A 393 -8.45 0.48 30.89
CA GLU A 393 -8.92 0.19 29.53
C GLU A 393 -7.75 -0.06 28.57
N ALA A 394 -6.69 0.75 28.63
CA ALA A 394 -5.50 0.56 27.80
C ALA A 394 -4.81 -0.78 28.07
N VAL A 395 -4.63 -1.16 29.35
CA VAL A 395 -4.10 -2.47 29.74
C VAL A 395 -5.04 -3.60 29.30
N GLY A 396 -6.35 -3.43 29.46
CA GLY A 396 -7.33 -4.42 29.00
C GLY A 396 -7.29 -4.64 27.49
N LYS A 397 -7.02 -3.58 26.71
CA LYS A 397 -6.80 -3.66 25.26
C LYS A 397 -5.51 -4.38 24.91
N LEU A 398 -4.41 -4.05 25.59
CA LEU A 398 -3.12 -4.71 25.41
C LEU A 398 -3.20 -6.22 25.71
N ASP A 399 -3.90 -6.58 26.78
CA ASP A 399 -4.07 -7.98 27.20
C ASP A 399 -4.92 -8.80 26.22
N ALA A 400 -5.85 -8.13 25.53
CA ALA A 400 -6.70 -8.73 24.51
C ALA A 400 -6.06 -8.74 23.11
N LEU A 401 -4.85 -8.19 22.95
CA LEU A 401 -4.17 -8.12 21.66
C LEU A 401 -3.87 -9.54 21.17
N ARG A 402 -4.39 -9.87 19.98
CA ARG A 402 -4.13 -11.14 19.29
C ARG A 402 -2.78 -11.07 18.57
N VAL A 403 -2.10 -12.21 18.50
CA VAL A 403 -0.76 -12.31 17.95
C VAL A 403 -0.75 -13.40 16.89
N PHE A 404 -0.40 -13.03 15.66
CA PHE A 404 -0.25 -13.91 14.52
C PHE A 404 1.21 -13.87 14.02
N VAL A 405 1.90 -15.00 14.00
CA VAL A 405 3.33 -15.08 13.65
C VAL A 405 3.57 -16.21 12.66
N GLY A 406 4.33 -15.94 11.60
CA GLY A 406 4.73 -16.90 10.58
C GLY A 406 3.73 -17.03 9.44
N GLY A 407 2.57 -17.65 9.69
CA GLY A 407 1.53 -17.84 8.67
C GLY A 407 0.23 -18.41 9.24
N PRO A 408 -0.84 -18.47 8.43
CA PRO A 408 -2.14 -18.98 8.87
C PRO A 408 -2.06 -20.47 9.23
N ALA A 409 -2.96 -20.91 10.11
CA ALA A 409 -3.16 -22.34 10.35
C ALA A 409 -3.62 -23.04 9.07
N ALA A 410 -3.38 -24.36 8.96
CA ALA A 410 -3.69 -25.11 7.74
C ALA A 410 -5.18 -25.08 7.34
N ASP A 411 -6.07 -24.86 8.30
CA ASP A 411 -7.51 -24.71 8.12
C ASP A 411 -8.00 -23.25 8.05
N ASP A 412 -7.13 -22.27 8.32
CA ASP A 412 -7.44 -20.84 8.21
C ASP A 412 -7.26 -20.34 6.76
N LYS A 413 -8.25 -20.67 5.93
CA LYS A 413 -8.33 -20.21 4.54
C LYS A 413 -8.75 -18.75 4.43
N PRO A 414 -8.31 -18.03 3.38
CA PRO A 414 -8.75 -16.67 3.11
C PRO A 414 -10.27 -16.63 2.97
N ILE A 415 -10.86 -15.55 3.46
CA ILE A 415 -12.32 -15.35 3.43
C ILE A 415 -12.81 -15.09 2.00
N VAL A 416 -11.95 -14.50 1.17
CA VAL A 416 -12.15 -14.29 -0.26
C VAL A 416 -10.95 -14.89 -0.97
N GLU A 417 -11.19 -15.88 -1.83
CA GLU A 417 -10.18 -16.45 -2.71
C GLU A 417 -10.06 -15.57 -3.97
N ASP A 418 -8.84 -15.16 -4.35
CA ASP A 418 -8.59 -14.28 -5.52
C ASP A 418 -8.81 -14.97 -6.87
N MET A 419 -8.34 -16.22 -6.98
CA MET A 419 -8.49 -17.06 -8.18
C MET A 419 -9.10 -18.42 -7.80
N PRO A 420 -10.38 -18.45 -7.37
CA PRO A 420 -11.05 -19.68 -6.96
C PRO A 420 -11.15 -20.70 -8.10
N ASP A 421 -11.14 -20.27 -9.36
CA ASP A 421 -11.28 -21.15 -10.53
C ASP A 421 -10.37 -20.74 -11.70
N VAL A 422 -9.43 -21.62 -12.08
CA VAL A 422 -8.52 -21.39 -13.21
C VAL A 422 -8.93 -22.27 -14.39
N ILE A 423 -9.29 -21.62 -15.50
CA ILE A 423 -9.64 -22.27 -16.76
C ILE A 423 -8.34 -22.54 -17.54
N ALA A 424 -8.01 -23.80 -17.72
CA ALA A 424 -6.84 -24.23 -18.47
C ALA A 424 -6.93 -23.86 -19.97
N GLU A 425 -5.78 -23.71 -20.63
CA GLU A 425 -5.72 -23.40 -22.06
C GLU A 425 -6.40 -24.45 -22.94
N ALA A 426 -6.27 -25.73 -22.54
CA ALA A 426 -6.89 -26.88 -23.19
C ALA A 426 -8.43 -26.84 -23.12
N ASP A 427 -8.98 -26.19 -22.08
CA ASP A 427 -10.42 -25.99 -21.87
C ASP A 427 -10.91 -24.66 -22.47
N GLY A 428 -10.08 -23.97 -23.26
CA GLY A 428 -10.43 -22.70 -23.88
C GLY A 428 -10.13 -21.47 -23.01
N GLY A 429 -9.38 -21.63 -21.91
CA GLY A 429 -8.91 -20.52 -21.08
C GLY A 429 -7.79 -19.71 -21.73
N ASP A 430 -7.68 -18.45 -21.33
CA ASP A 430 -6.54 -17.57 -21.60
C ASP A 430 -6.39 -16.62 -20.40
N LEU A 431 -5.31 -15.83 -20.35
CA LEU A 431 -5.04 -14.98 -19.19
C LEU A 431 -6.18 -13.99 -18.94
N LEU A 432 -6.56 -13.19 -19.93
CA LEU A 432 -7.55 -12.13 -19.75
C LEU A 432 -8.92 -12.70 -19.37
N ARG A 433 -9.33 -13.81 -19.99
CA ARG A 433 -10.56 -14.51 -19.64
C ARG A 433 -10.54 -15.03 -18.19
N ASN A 434 -9.42 -15.58 -17.74
CA ASN A 434 -9.26 -16.02 -16.36
C ASN A 434 -9.40 -14.84 -15.38
N ILE A 435 -8.82 -13.68 -15.69
CA ILE A 435 -8.97 -12.45 -14.88
C ILE A 435 -10.43 -12.01 -14.80
N MET A 436 -11.10 -11.88 -15.95
CA MET A 436 -12.51 -11.47 -16.00
C MET A 436 -13.43 -12.45 -15.26
N HIS A 437 -13.21 -13.76 -15.46
CA HIS A 437 -13.97 -14.82 -14.80
C HIS A 437 -13.82 -14.75 -13.28
N ASN A 438 -12.59 -14.68 -12.77
CA ASN A 438 -12.36 -14.68 -11.34
C ASN A 438 -12.76 -13.36 -10.68
N ALA A 439 -12.66 -12.22 -11.37
CA ALA A 439 -13.16 -10.94 -10.85
C ALA A 439 -14.67 -11.02 -10.55
N VAL A 440 -15.47 -11.69 -11.39
CA VAL A 440 -16.89 -11.94 -11.12
C VAL A 440 -17.09 -12.86 -9.91
N LEU A 441 -16.28 -13.92 -9.78
CA LEU A 441 -16.37 -14.86 -8.66
C LEU A 441 -15.96 -14.21 -7.33
N VAL A 442 -14.91 -13.40 -7.32
CA VAL A 442 -14.45 -12.59 -6.17
C VAL A 442 -15.56 -11.64 -5.72
N GLN A 443 -16.17 -10.91 -6.65
CA GLN A 443 -17.30 -10.03 -6.34
C GLN A 443 -18.48 -10.78 -5.72
N ALA A 444 -18.75 -12.00 -6.20
CA ALA A 444 -19.78 -12.85 -5.60
C ALA A 444 -19.40 -13.35 -4.19
N GLN A 445 -18.11 -13.60 -3.91
CA GLN A 445 -17.61 -13.94 -2.57
C GLN A 445 -17.76 -12.76 -1.61
N VAL A 446 -17.29 -11.57 -2.01
CA VAL A 446 -17.41 -10.32 -1.25
C VAL A 446 -18.88 -10.04 -0.91
N HIS A 447 -19.78 -10.18 -1.88
CA HIS A 447 -21.22 -9.99 -1.64
C HIS A 447 -21.78 -10.97 -0.60
N ARG A 448 -21.31 -12.22 -0.57
CA ARG A 448 -21.75 -13.22 0.42
C ARG A 448 -21.32 -12.89 1.84
N LEU A 449 -20.32 -12.04 2.04
CA LEU A 449 -19.91 -11.59 3.37
C LEU A 449 -20.93 -10.64 4.00
N ILE A 450 -21.63 -9.84 3.21
CA ILE A 450 -22.53 -8.80 3.72
C ILE A 450 -23.60 -9.42 4.62
N GLY A 451 -23.67 -8.96 5.86
CA GLY A 451 -24.59 -9.51 6.85
C GLY A 451 -24.20 -10.90 7.36
N THR A 452 -22.93 -11.29 7.27
CA THR A 452 -22.35 -12.43 8.00
C THR A 452 -21.54 -11.94 9.19
N ASP A 453 -21.14 -12.87 10.06
CA ASP A 453 -20.32 -12.58 11.22
C ASP A 453 -18.84 -12.47 10.83
N PHE A 454 -18.16 -11.48 11.39
CA PHE A 454 -16.72 -11.31 11.30
C PHE A 454 -16.03 -12.19 12.36
N ASP A 455 -15.03 -12.97 11.94
CA ASP A 455 -14.28 -13.85 12.81
C ASP A 455 -12.99 -13.16 13.27
N PRO A 456 -12.86 -12.71 14.52
CA PRO A 456 -11.67 -11.97 14.97
C PRO A 456 -10.41 -12.80 15.05
N ASP A 457 -10.51 -14.14 15.02
CA ASP A 457 -9.37 -15.04 15.21
C ASP A 457 -8.72 -15.48 13.88
N LYS A 458 -9.14 -14.89 12.74
CA LYS A 458 -8.56 -15.15 11.42
C LYS A 458 -7.32 -14.32 11.10
N TRP A 459 -6.48 -14.89 10.23
CA TRP A 459 -5.37 -14.22 9.56
C TRP A 459 -5.86 -13.30 8.44
N TYR A 460 -5.94 -11.99 8.72
CA TYR A 460 -6.45 -10.99 7.77
C TYR A 460 -5.39 -10.26 6.95
N ALA A 461 -4.15 -10.24 7.42
CA ALA A 461 -3.12 -9.35 6.89
C ALA A 461 -1.92 -10.15 6.37
N PHE A 462 -1.48 -9.82 5.16
CA PHE A 462 -0.33 -10.41 4.48
C PHE A 462 -0.42 -11.90 4.18
N GLN A 463 0.40 -12.30 3.23
CA GLN A 463 0.75 -13.69 3.01
C GLN A 463 2.05 -14.03 3.76
N PRO A 464 2.29 -15.31 4.07
CA PRO A 464 3.50 -15.76 4.76
C PRO A 464 4.82 -15.27 4.15
N GLN A 465 4.90 -15.10 2.83
CA GLN A 465 6.08 -14.65 2.10
C GLN A 465 6.30 -13.13 2.13
N ASP A 466 5.34 -12.35 2.61
CA ASP A 466 5.45 -10.90 2.61
C ASP A 466 6.51 -10.43 3.61
N VAL A 467 7.20 -9.35 3.26
CA VAL A 467 8.21 -8.71 4.11
C VAL A 467 7.62 -7.42 4.65
N ASN A 468 6.74 -7.57 5.64
CA ASN A 468 6.05 -6.48 6.30
C ASN A 468 5.55 -6.91 7.68
N ALA A 469 4.86 -6.03 8.39
CA ALA A 469 4.10 -6.30 9.61
C ALA A 469 2.88 -5.35 9.66
N ALA A 470 1.87 -5.68 10.48
CA ALA A 470 0.69 -4.83 10.62
C ALA A 470 -0.05 -5.06 11.93
N TYR A 471 -0.58 -3.97 12.46
CA TYR A 471 -1.69 -3.94 13.40
C TYR A 471 -3.03 -3.79 12.68
N ILE A 472 -3.99 -4.62 13.04
CA ILE A 472 -5.36 -4.58 12.51
C ILE A 472 -6.32 -4.17 13.63
N PRO A 473 -6.85 -2.93 13.65
CA PRO A 473 -7.73 -2.45 14.71
C PRO A 473 -9.04 -3.23 14.81
N ALA A 474 -9.55 -3.71 13.67
CA ALA A 474 -10.83 -4.41 13.57
C ALA A 474 -10.91 -5.69 14.41
N ASN A 475 -9.79 -6.36 14.66
CA ASN A 475 -9.72 -7.54 15.53
C ASN A 475 -8.69 -7.38 16.65
N ASN A 476 -8.15 -6.18 16.86
CA ASN A 476 -7.10 -5.87 17.82
C ASN A 476 -5.97 -6.92 17.75
N SER A 477 -5.32 -7.01 16.58
CA SER A 477 -4.28 -8.01 16.34
C SER A 477 -3.02 -7.40 15.73
N ILE A 478 -1.88 -8.06 15.97
CA ILE A 478 -0.65 -7.84 15.22
C ILE A 478 -0.33 -9.08 14.38
N THR A 479 0.20 -8.88 13.17
CA THR A 479 0.55 -9.95 12.24
C THR A 479 1.99 -9.79 11.76
N ILE A 480 2.82 -10.80 12.00
CA ILE A 480 4.24 -10.87 11.61
C ILE A 480 4.43 -12.07 10.66
N PRO A 481 4.39 -11.90 9.33
CA PRO A 481 4.59 -12.98 8.37
C PRO A 481 6.01 -13.57 8.43
N ALA A 482 6.18 -14.83 8.02
CA ALA A 482 7.48 -15.51 8.00
C ALA A 482 8.52 -14.79 7.12
N GLY A 483 8.09 -14.11 6.06
CA GLY A 483 8.94 -13.45 5.08
C GLY A 483 9.84 -12.37 5.67
N ILE A 484 9.39 -11.66 6.71
CA ILE A 484 10.21 -10.65 7.41
C ILE A 484 11.17 -11.26 8.44
N LEU A 485 11.01 -12.54 8.81
CA LEU A 485 11.82 -13.21 9.84
C LEU A 485 13.18 -13.69 9.30
N ASN A 486 13.89 -12.80 8.60
CA ASN A 486 15.18 -13.02 7.98
C ASN A 486 16.11 -11.81 8.22
N PRO A 487 17.43 -11.98 8.12
CA PRO A 487 18.35 -10.86 8.24
C PRO A 487 18.07 -9.77 7.19
N PRO A 488 18.21 -8.48 7.54
CA PRO A 488 18.71 -7.94 8.81
C PRO A 488 17.66 -7.74 9.91
N PHE A 489 16.40 -8.11 9.67
CA PHE A 489 15.32 -7.92 10.65
C PHE A 489 15.41 -8.90 11.81
N TYR A 490 15.63 -10.19 11.51
CA TYR A 490 15.76 -11.23 12.50
C TYR A 490 16.83 -12.25 12.13
N SER A 491 17.64 -12.65 13.09
CA SER A 491 18.55 -13.80 12.97
C SER A 491 18.73 -14.47 14.33
N PRO A 492 18.64 -15.80 14.43
CA PRO A 492 18.98 -16.50 15.67
C PRO A 492 20.48 -16.35 16.04
N ASP A 493 21.33 -16.02 15.07
CA ASP A 493 22.78 -15.84 15.25
C ASP A 493 23.19 -14.39 15.53
N ALA A 494 22.25 -13.43 15.48
CA ALA A 494 22.53 -12.03 15.78
C ALA A 494 22.57 -11.77 17.29
N SER A 495 23.22 -10.67 17.69
CA SER A 495 23.12 -10.20 19.07
C SER A 495 21.68 -9.86 19.41
N TYR A 496 21.32 -9.96 20.69
CA TYR A 496 19.99 -9.61 21.14
C TYR A 496 19.66 -8.13 20.87
N GLY A 497 20.63 -7.22 21.04
CA GLY A 497 20.51 -5.81 20.65
C GLY A 497 20.17 -5.64 19.17
N ALA A 498 20.85 -6.36 18.27
CA ALA A 498 20.54 -6.30 16.84
C ALA A 498 19.11 -6.81 16.54
N ASN A 499 18.69 -7.93 17.14
CA ASN A 499 17.32 -8.42 16.97
C ASN A 499 16.27 -7.45 17.54
N LEU A 500 16.56 -6.79 18.67
CA LEU A 500 15.73 -5.70 19.20
C LEU A 500 15.64 -4.53 18.21
N GLY A 501 16.77 -4.09 17.65
CA GLY A 501 16.83 -3.04 16.63
C GLY A 501 16.26 -3.45 15.26
N GLY A 502 16.01 -4.73 15.04
CA GLY A 502 15.41 -5.28 13.82
C GLY A 502 13.93 -5.59 14.00
N ILE A 503 13.61 -6.84 14.34
CA ILE A 503 12.23 -7.29 14.50
C ILE A 503 11.59 -6.76 15.79
N GLY A 504 12.37 -6.48 16.84
CA GLY A 504 11.85 -5.95 18.11
C GLY A 504 11.19 -4.58 17.97
N VAL A 505 11.85 -3.63 17.30
CA VAL A 505 11.27 -2.31 16.99
C VAL A 505 10.05 -2.41 16.08
N VAL A 506 10.02 -3.36 15.14
CA VAL A 506 8.85 -3.62 14.29
C VAL A 506 7.68 -4.12 15.13
N ILE A 507 7.90 -5.09 16.03
CA ILE A 507 6.87 -5.57 16.96
C ILE A 507 6.36 -4.43 17.85
N GLY A 508 7.26 -3.63 18.42
CA GLY A 508 6.89 -2.50 19.26
C GLY A 508 6.12 -1.41 18.49
N HIS A 509 6.44 -1.22 17.21
CA HIS A 509 5.71 -0.35 16.29
C HIS A 509 4.28 -0.86 16.09
N GLU A 510 4.09 -2.15 15.78
CA GLU A 510 2.74 -2.72 15.63
C GLU A 510 1.91 -2.66 16.93
N ILE A 511 2.53 -2.89 18.09
CA ILE A 511 1.83 -2.73 19.37
C ILE A 511 1.48 -1.26 19.63
N SER A 512 2.33 -0.32 19.22
CA SER A 512 2.05 1.13 19.34
C SER A 512 0.82 1.57 18.55
N HIS A 513 0.59 0.97 17.38
CA HIS A 513 -0.60 1.25 16.57
C HIS A 513 -1.90 0.94 17.31
N ALA A 514 -1.90 0.05 18.31
CA ALA A 514 -3.06 -0.15 19.16
C ALA A 514 -3.47 1.12 19.94
N PHE A 515 -2.55 2.07 20.11
CA PHE A 515 -2.76 3.26 20.93
C PHE A 515 -2.57 4.58 20.18
N ASP A 516 -2.06 4.57 18.95
CA ASP A 516 -1.93 5.77 18.11
C ASP A 516 -3.28 6.49 17.85
N PRO A 517 -3.31 7.67 17.17
CA PRO A 517 -4.55 8.40 16.92
C PRO A 517 -5.66 7.61 16.21
N ASN A 518 -5.32 6.58 15.43
CA ASN A 518 -6.26 5.69 14.79
C ASN A 518 -6.68 4.54 15.72
N GLY A 519 -5.73 3.76 16.22
CA GLY A 519 -6.01 2.60 17.08
C GLY A 519 -6.64 2.99 18.41
N SER A 520 -6.32 4.15 18.97
CA SER A 520 -6.94 4.66 20.21
C SER A 520 -8.45 4.83 20.14
N GLN A 521 -9.03 4.85 18.93
CA GLN A 521 -10.48 4.93 18.73
C GLN A 521 -11.19 3.58 18.91
N TYR A 522 -10.42 2.48 18.96
CA TYR A 522 -10.91 1.10 19.03
C TYR A 522 -10.72 0.53 20.43
N ASP A 523 -11.74 -0.16 20.95
CA ASP A 523 -11.66 -0.90 22.21
C ASP A 523 -10.94 -2.26 22.04
N LYS A 524 -10.84 -3.02 23.14
CA LYS A 524 -10.19 -4.34 23.19
C LYS A 524 -10.79 -5.39 22.25
N ASP A 525 -12.05 -5.22 21.86
CA ASP A 525 -12.78 -6.13 20.97
C ASP A 525 -12.78 -5.61 19.51
N GLY A 526 -12.02 -4.53 19.26
CA GLY A 526 -11.89 -3.87 17.97
C GLY A 526 -13.09 -3.01 17.60
N ASN A 527 -13.96 -2.61 18.53
CA ASN A 527 -15.08 -1.71 18.20
C ASN A 527 -14.63 -0.25 18.29
N MET A 528 -15.00 0.59 17.32
CA MET A 528 -14.84 2.04 17.39
C MET A 528 -15.73 2.59 18.51
N LYS A 529 -15.14 2.78 19.68
CA LYS A 529 -15.82 3.15 20.91
C LYS A 529 -14.91 4.00 21.76
N ASN A 530 -15.42 5.13 22.22
CA ASN A 530 -14.68 5.96 23.15
C ASN A 530 -14.55 5.26 24.52
N TRP A 531 -13.33 4.87 24.89
CA TRP A 531 -12.94 4.34 26.20
C TRP A 531 -12.10 5.33 27.02
N TRP A 532 -11.90 6.54 26.52
CA TRP A 532 -11.13 7.59 27.17
C TRP A 532 -12.00 8.46 28.09
N THR A 533 -11.41 8.95 29.18
CA THR A 533 -11.94 10.14 29.82
C THR A 533 -11.66 11.37 28.95
N ALA A 534 -12.51 12.40 29.04
CA ALA A 534 -12.34 13.62 28.25
C ALA A 534 -11.00 14.34 28.52
N GLY A 535 -10.53 14.32 29.78
CA GLY A 535 -9.27 14.93 30.18
C GLY A 535 -8.06 14.19 29.62
N ASP A 536 -8.05 12.86 29.70
CA ASP A 536 -6.97 12.03 29.18
C ASP A 536 -6.90 12.11 27.66
N TYR A 537 -8.05 12.07 26.98
CA TYR A 537 -8.09 12.21 25.52
C TYR A 537 -7.57 13.58 25.05
N ALA A 538 -7.87 14.65 25.78
CA ALA A 538 -7.32 15.98 25.47
C ALA A 538 -5.79 16.02 25.59
N ARG A 539 -5.23 15.39 26.64
CA ARG A 539 -3.77 15.27 26.83
C ARG A 539 -3.12 14.39 25.76
N PHE A 540 -3.74 13.27 25.43
CA PHE A 540 -3.32 12.39 24.35
C PHE A 540 -3.23 13.15 23.02
N ARG A 541 -4.29 13.85 22.62
CA ARG A 541 -4.28 14.65 21.38
C ARG A 541 -3.22 15.74 21.39
N GLN A 542 -2.99 16.40 22.53
CA GLN A 542 -1.94 17.41 22.66
C GLN A 542 -0.54 16.81 22.43
N LYS A 543 -0.26 15.64 23.02
CA LYS A 543 1.01 14.95 22.86
C LYS A 543 1.20 14.42 21.44
N ALA A 544 0.18 13.80 20.86
CA ALA A 544 0.20 13.29 19.49
C ALA A 544 0.41 14.43 18.47
N ALA A 545 -0.25 15.58 18.66
CA ALA A 545 -0.12 16.74 17.76
C ALA A 545 1.30 17.35 17.73
N ALA A 546 2.17 17.04 18.69
CA ALA A 546 3.55 17.51 18.69
C ALA A 546 4.43 16.81 17.64
N PHE A 547 4.04 15.61 17.18
CA PHE A 547 4.81 14.84 16.20
C PHE A 547 4.83 15.49 14.82
N ALA A 548 3.70 16.08 14.38
CA ALA A 548 3.64 16.71 13.07
C ALA A 548 4.69 17.83 12.86
N PRO A 549 4.74 18.91 13.68
CA PRO A 549 5.77 19.93 13.52
C PRO A 549 7.19 19.41 13.80
N TYR A 550 7.35 18.38 14.64
CA TYR A 550 8.65 17.74 14.89
C TYR A 550 9.18 17.05 13.64
N TYR A 551 8.34 16.32 12.89
CA TYR A 551 8.77 15.64 11.67
C TYR A 551 8.88 16.57 10.46
N SER A 552 8.07 17.63 10.38
CA SER A 552 8.13 18.62 9.28
C SER A 552 9.48 19.34 9.13
N ARG A 553 10.38 19.26 10.11
CA ARG A 553 11.72 19.86 10.03
C ARG A 553 12.72 19.03 9.22
N TYR A 554 12.45 17.74 8.97
CA TYR A 554 13.38 16.86 8.28
C TYR A 554 13.37 17.16 6.78
N LYS A 555 14.57 17.41 6.24
CA LYS A 555 14.80 17.55 4.80
C LYS A 555 15.04 16.17 4.21
N VAL A 556 14.17 15.75 3.30
CA VAL A 556 14.16 14.39 2.72
C VAL A 556 14.62 14.35 1.27
N GLY A 557 14.87 15.53 0.68
CA GLY A 557 15.39 15.69 -0.68
C GLY A 557 15.76 17.14 -0.97
N GLU A 558 16.20 17.43 -2.19
CA GLU A 558 16.54 18.81 -2.58
C GLU A 558 15.28 19.69 -2.61
N GLY A 559 15.18 20.62 -1.66
CA GLY A 559 14.00 21.47 -1.51
C GLY A 559 12.75 20.74 -0.98
N LEU A 560 12.87 19.47 -0.61
CA LEU A 560 11.78 18.64 -0.09
C LEU A 560 11.92 18.46 1.41
N TYR A 561 10.81 18.67 2.11
CA TYR A 561 10.66 18.43 3.55
C TYR A 561 9.59 17.38 3.78
N GLU A 562 9.72 16.67 4.88
CA GLU A 562 8.74 15.67 5.29
C GLU A 562 7.36 16.29 5.49
N ASN A 563 6.30 15.59 5.05
CA ASN A 563 4.94 15.97 5.39
C ASN A 563 4.60 15.44 6.79
N GLY A 564 5.04 16.17 7.82
CA GLY A 564 4.80 15.82 9.22
C GLY A 564 3.33 15.57 9.58
N ALA A 565 2.37 16.23 8.92
CA ALA A 565 0.94 16.00 9.17
C ALA A 565 0.48 14.62 8.69
N LEU A 566 0.98 14.17 7.54
CA LEU A 566 0.72 12.85 6.97
C LEU A 566 1.37 11.74 7.79
N VAL A 567 2.62 11.95 8.21
CA VAL A 567 3.43 10.88 8.81
C VAL A 567 3.34 10.75 10.33
N ALA A 568 2.57 11.62 10.99
CA ALA A 568 2.54 11.71 12.45
C ALA A 568 2.14 10.40 13.14
N ASN A 569 1.19 9.65 12.58
CA ASN A 569 0.72 8.40 13.19
C ASN A 569 1.81 7.32 13.17
N GLU A 570 2.43 7.11 12.01
CA GLU A 570 3.56 6.18 11.84
C GLU A 570 4.78 6.58 12.67
N ALA A 571 5.07 7.89 12.73
CA ALA A 571 6.12 8.43 13.58
C ALA A 571 5.87 8.18 15.08
N ILE A 572 4.62 8.23 15.54
CA ILE A 572 4.25 7.85 16.92
C ILE A 572 4.55 6.38 17.15
N ALA A 573 4.22 5.51 16.19
CA ALA A 573 4.47 4.08 16.30
C ALA A 573 5.98 3.76 16.26
N ASP A 574 6.76 4.44 15.41
CA ASP A 574 8.22 4.33 15.37
C ASP A 574 8.88 4.71 16.69
N CYS A 575 8.53 5.88 17.24
CA CYS A 575 9.05 6.33 18.52
C CYS A 575 8.62 5.39 19.65
N GLY A 576 7.39 4.87 19.63
CA GLY A 576 6.91 3.89 20.60
C GLY A 576 7.69 2.58 20.54
N GLY A 577 7.83 2.02 19.34
CA GLY A 577 8.55 0.78 19.09
C GLY A 577 10.04 0.86 19.42
N LEU A 578 10.70 1.96 19.06
CA LEU A 578 12.09 2.19 19.45
C LEU A 578 12.22 2.36 20.97
N SER A 579 11.33 3.14 21.57
CA SER A 579 11.39 3.42 23.00
C SER A 579 11.22 2.16 23.84
N VAL A 580 10.30 1.25 23.50
CA VAL A 580 10.11 -0.01 24.23
C VAL A 580 11.32 -0.94 24.09
N ALA A 581 11.90 -1.03 22.87
CA ALA A 581 13.10 -1.81 22.64
C ALA A 581 14.30 -1.26 23.44
N THR A 582 14.45 0.06 23.50
CA THR A 582 15.47 0.73 24.34
C THR A 582 15.33 0.39 25.83
N GLU A 583 14.10 0.31 26.35
CA GLU A 583 13.89 -0.05 27.77
C GLU A 583 14.25 -1.51 28.06
N ILE A 584 14.00 -2.41 27.12
CA ILE A 584 14.43 -3.81 27.22
C ILE A 584 15.97 -3.90 27.23
N ALA A 585 16.65 -3.14 26.37
CA ALA A 585 18.11 -3.05 26.38
C ALA A 585 18.66 -2.47 27.70
N GLY A 586 17.87 -1.66 28.41
CA GLY A 586 18.22 -1.12 29.72
C GLY A 586 19.40 -0.14 29.65
N CYS A 587 20.36 -0.30 30.55
CA CYS A 587 21.57 0.53 30.61
C CYS A 587 22.81 -0.17 30.02
N ASP A 588 22.64 -1.30 29.32
CA ASP A 588 23.75 -2.00 28.70
C ASP A 588 24.19 -1.28 27.41
N GLU A 589 25.35 -0.63 27.46
CA GLU A 589 25.84 0.21 26.37
C GLU A 589 26.04 -0.60 25.07
N GLU A 590 26.53 -1.84 25.15
CA GLU A 590 26.76 -2.70 24.00
C GLU A 590 25.43 -3.05 23.31
N THR A 591 24.44 -3.52 24.06
CA THR A 591 23.10 -3.84 23.55
C THR A 591 22.41 -2.62 22.96
N LEU A 592 22.51 -1.45 23.61
CA LEU A 592 21.94 -0.19 23.11
C LEU A 592 22.57 0.22 21.77
N ARG A 593 23.89 0.12 21.64
CA ARG A 593 24.59 0.47 20.40
C ARG A 593 24.24 -0.49 19.27
N ASP A 594 24.15 -1.79 19.55
CA ASP A 594 23.70 -2.78 18.57
C ASP A 594 22.26 -2.53 18.12
N LEU A 595 21.36 -2.22 19.06
CA LEU A 595 19.96 -1.87 18.79
C LEU A 595 19.86 -0.65 17.89
N TYR A 596 20.48 0.47 18.26
CA TYR A 596 20.37 1.70 17.49
C TYR A 596 21.01 1.56 16.10
N ARG A 597 22.15 0.87 15.98
CA ARG A 597 22.75 0.57 14.68
C ARG A 597 21.85 -0.29 13.82
N ASN A 598 21.28 -1.37 14.34
CA ASN A 598 20.44 -2.24 13.51
C ASN A 598 19.11 -1.56 13.16
N PHE A 599 18.54 -0.74 14.05
CA PHE A 599 17.38 0.12 13.74
C PHE A 599 17.66 1.02 12.55
N ALA A 600 18.80 1.70 12.53
CA ALA A 600 19.21 2.48 11.37
C ALA A 600 19.42 1.59 10.13
N ALA A 601 20.07 0.43 10.31
CA ALA A 601 20.43 -0.48 9.22
C ALA A 601 19.21 -1.02 8.45
N ILE A 602 18.17 -1.49 9.14
CA ILE A 602 16.99 -2.09 8.50
C ILE A 602 16.24 -1.10 7.58
N PHE A 603 16.35 0.20 7.85
CA PHE A 603 15.71 1.26 7.06
C PHE A 603 16.59 1.81 5.93
N ALA A 604 17.78 1.25 5.68
CA ALA A 604 18.58 1.64 4.52
C ALA A 604 17.76 1.55 3.22
N SER A 605 17.67 2.66 2.49
CA SER A 605 16.89 2.73 1.25
C SER A 605 17.43 3.73 0.22
N LYS A 606 17.07 3.49 -1.04
CA LYS A 606 17.23 4.37 -2.19
C LYS A 606 15.93 4.41 -2.98
N MET A 607 15.57 5.57 -3.50
CA MET A 607 14.40 5.74 -4.37
C MET A 607 14.80 6.52 -5.63
N THR A 608 14.10 6.28 -6.73
CA THR A 608 14.16 7.21 -7.87
C THR A 608 13.61 8.57 -7.44
N PRO A 609 14.06 9.69 -8.06
CA PRO A 609 13.52 11.01 -7.75
C PRO A 609 11.98 11.09 -7.91
N GLN A 610 11.44 10.39 -8.91
CA GLN A 610 10.01 10.35 -9.18
C GLN A 610 9.24 9.64 -8.05
N LEU A 611 9.74 8.48 -7.57
CA LEU A 611 9.10 7.80 -6.46
C LEU A 611 9.20 8.62 -5.16
N LEU A 612 10.36 9.24 -4.89
CA LEU A 612 10.52 10.10 -3.71
C LEU A 612 9.51 11.25 -3.69
N LEU A 613 9.30 11.93 -4.82
CA LEU A 613 8.32 13.03 -4.92
C LEU A 613 6.92 12.54 -4.57
N GLN A 614 6.54 11.37 -5.08
CA GLN A 614 5.23 10.77 -4.80
C GLN A 614 5.10 10.32 -3.34
N SER A 615 6.11 9.63 -2.79
CA SER A 615 6.08 9.10 -1.42
C SER A 615 5.87 10.21 -0.39
N VAL A 616 6.57 11.35 -0.51
CA VAL A 616 6.42 12.50 0.42
C VAL A 616 4.98 13.05 0.48
N GLN A 617 4.17 12.80 -0.55
CA GLN A 617 2.80 13.33 -0.65
C GLN A 617 1.73 12.30 -0.32
N THR A 618 2.05 11.01 -0.38
CA THR A 618 1.02 9.94 -0.40
C THR A 618 1.30 8.79 0.55
N ASP A 619 2.54 8.60 0.98
CA ASP A 619 2.93 7.54 1.91
C ASP A 619 2.79 8.06 3.35
N PRO A 620 2.00 7.40 4.22
CA PRO A 620 1.90 7.79 5.62
C PRO A 620 3.16 7.50 6.44
N HIS A 621 4.15 6.76 5.90
CA HIS A 621 5.39 6.50 6.63
C HIS A 621 6.40 7.63 6.44
N PRO A 622 7.16 8.03 7.48
CA PRO A 622 8.28 8.93 7.30
C PRO A 622 9.27 8.34 6.30
N ILE A 623 9.84 9.19 5.44
CA ILE A 623 10.96 8.79 4.58
C ILE A 623 12.07 8.25 5.47
N MET A 624 12.71 7.15 5.07
CA MET A 624 13.54 6.33 5.94
C MET A 624 14.62 7.10 6.75
N GLN A 625 15.21 8.15 6.18
CA GLN A 625 16.14 9.02 6.91
C GLN A 625 15.46 9.78 8.05
N ALA A 626 14.27 10.36 7.81
CA ALA A 626 13.47 11.02 8.83
C ALA A 626 12.90 10.01 9.85
N ARG A 627 12.56 8.78 9.42
CA ARG A 627 12.16 7.68 10.30
C ARG A 627 13.23 7.38 11.35
N VAL A 628 14.45 7.12 10.88
CA VAL A 628 15.59 6.78 11.75
C VAL A 628 16.01 7.97 12.62
N ASN A 629 16.35 9.10 11.99
CA ASN A 629 16.89 10.22 12.73
C ASN A 629 15.83 10.89 13.63
N GLY A 630 14.56 10.90 13.20
CA GLY A 630 13.40 11.34 13.97
C GLY A 630 13.26 10.62 15.30
N ALA A 631 13.21 9.29 15.23
CA ALA A 631 12.98 8.44 16.41
C ALA A 631 14.19 8.43 17.36
N LEU A 632 15.42 8.33 16.84
CA LEU A 632 16.64 8.35 17.67
C LEU A 632 16.82 9.69 18.38
N SER A 633 16.61 10.81 17.69
CA SER A 633 16.68 12.14 18.30
C SER A 633 15.63 12.38 19.39
N ALA A 634 14.52 11.62 19.39
CA ALA A 634 13.49 11.66 20.43
C ALA A 634 13.80 10.75 21.65
N THR A 635 14.81 9.88 21.53
CA THR A 635 15.15 8.86 22.53
C THR A 635 16.29 9.31 23.44
N ASP A 636 16.05 9.46 24.74
CA ASP A 636 17.04 10.04 25.66
C ASP A 636 18.32 9.19 25.78
N SER A 637 18.19 7.85 25.90
CA SER A 637 19.34 6.95 26.03
C SER A 637 20.25 6.93 24.78
N PHE A 638 19.78 7.42 23.63
CA PHE A 638 20.62 7.58 22.44
C PHE A 638 21.72 8.64 22.66
N TYR A 639 21.41 9.70 23.41
CA TYR A 639 22.37 10.78 23.71
C TYR A 639 23.53 10.28 24.56
N GLU A 640 23.25 9.41 25.53
CA GLU A 640 24.27 8.78 26.38
C GLU A 640 25.08 7.74 25.60
N ALA A 641 24.44 6.93 24.75
CA ALA A 641 25.11 5.86 24.00
C ALA A 641 26.06 6.36 22.90
N TYR A 642 25.88 7.60 22.41
CA TYR A 642 26.67 8.19 21.31
C TYR A 642 27.29 9.55 21.64
N ASP A 643 27.19 10.00 22.89
CA ASP A 643 27.67 11.29 23.38
C ASP A 643 27.18 12.47 22.52
N VAL A 644 25.88 12.53 22.25
CA VAL A 644 25.27 13.62 21.46
C VAL A 644 25.11 14.87 22.33
N GLU A 645 25.70 15.97 21.90
CA GLU A 645 25.74 17.24 22.64
C GLU A 645 25.08 18.40 21.86
N ASN A 646 24.89 19.53 22.54
CA ASN A 646 24.37 20.73 21.90
C ASN A 646 25.31 21.20 20.79
N GLY A 647 24.79 21.30 19.56
CA GLY A 647 25.55 21.68 18.37
C GLY A 647 25.66 20.55 17.34
N ASP A 648 25.48 19.31 17.78
CA ASP A 648 25.44 18.14 16.91
C ASP A 648 24.13 18.07 16.10
N GLY A 649 24.19 17.54 14.87
CA GLY A 649 23.03 17.47 13.97
C GLY A 649 21.86 16.62 14.49
N MET A 650 22.14 15.60 15.31
CA MET A 650 21.14 14.72 15.94
C MET A 650 20.54 15.33 17.22
N TYR A 651 21.06 16.47 17.71
CA TYR A 651 20.62 17.05 18.97
C TYR A 651 19.24 17.72 18.89
N VAL A 652 18.38 17.35 19.83
CA VAL A 652 17.12 18.02 20.12
C VAL A 652 17.08 18.35 21.61
N ALA A 653 16.72 19.59 21.93
CA ALA A 653 16.54 20.01 23.31
C ALA A 653 15.51 19.10 24.02
N PRO A 654 15.75 18.66 25.28
CA PRO A 654 14.87 17.72 25.97
C PRO A 654 13.38 18.09 25.94
N GLU A 655 13.06 19.38 26.08
CA GLU A 655 11.70 19.93 26.04
C GLU A 655 11.04 19.92 24.65
N GLN A 656 11.81 19.71 23.59
CA GLN A 656 11.35 19.62 22.20
C GLN A 656 11.27 18.18 21.68
N ARG A 657 11.72 17.19 22.46
CA ARG A 657 11.62 15.77 22.09
C ARG A 657 10.17 15.30 22.23
N VAL A 658 9.67 14.66 21.19
CA VAL A 658 8.31 14.10 21.19
C VAL A 658 8.27 12.78 21.97
N LYS A 659 7.25 12.61 22.83
CA LYS A 659 7.05 11.42 23.67
C LYS A 659 5.57 11.15 23.90
N LEU A 660 5.17 9.88 23.82
CA LEU A 660 3.78 9.46 24.02
C LEU A 660 3.64 8.29 25.00
N TRP A 661 4.15 7.10 24.65
CA TRP A 661 3.98 5.84 25.38
C TRP A 661 5.15 5.46 26.29
#